data_AF-A0A369JYD0-F1
#
_entry.id   AF-A0A369JYD0-F1
#
_cell.length_a   1.000
_cell.length_b   1.000
_cell.length_c   1.000
_cell.angle_alpha   90.00
_cell.angle_beta   90.00
_cell.angle_gamma   90.00
#
_symmetry.space_group_name_H-M   'P 1'
#
loop_
_entity.id
_entity.type
_entity.pdbx_description
1 polymer ?
#
loop_
_entity_poly.entity_id
_entity_poly.type
_entity_poly.pdbx_seq_one_letter_code
_entity_poly.pdbx_strand_id
1 'polypeptide(L)'
;MSASKKINRKDLQKTYDSIKEILLTIKPKLNDPKPPTRPSLTEDLHRVASLAESFTEQRPKSNKSWVQFADSLDQEGVNLWNISGLIRKVPEDDGRSLIAALRLAAFRLVEAGLEVKPGIDGLLHVLQLASKTGATLSEIGSHDVAAKVLTSAAKFEELLRNMDDADGVHRHAIACGTVVYLCSRMEAAWREKNLTVVDFMSQKITDDDQRLALLPPHLRQLLASKFHRIGKSMLEQPDGTKPTDAVVWLQKAFSLADPLEDSVAPGVAELKITVLQALARAYFISGSYDQAEATLEELVPFIDSSPDHESSEYRELRWLRLATLKRRKAGDTALIDAFKSIINHMDCSETNITDVLQDLRTLYHQHSLVTAVHQHCLQKALQRHGSGAEQECVDRLLLSLIFHCAKDEDHERAMKTIDTVFTSLCQAEVELASVPTTACLTLLWQYGDRHYHAKKWSEAADWFVAGSHKLFRTNSPATSAKCFRKATLCYIEQREYARASTVIRRCPTNEAKTHYVIFLIAVHQGLEDEAIGAVREMLSAPDFDRNMLLLATQISHQSEMKGVLLSVLEALLKTLKLDNSGETVVEAMTLIRCIIRLALGLLVDPTANRTTLIDTVVNHFQTARILTQAASAQKAISLISKDVSWLWRTAYNCAVQGCSEWEHSEERISDLFNVARDLLEALCQASPVDVDPELFLHLINASFSAVSGHVFSTRETLASDGKIDVTKMSTVTAEIKACKERVTAIMKQDKIHEENDVLRVQYFIHTLQVFQAECLAHLKAWDQLSQLVEEIVNSGPLALSTYEAIADILWADKDCPINVLYGCLEALLRASLDHNYLSVEKFSRWLRAICTIILARNTPEDRVKAIGYVEQALTVIEHSDDSDEPYPMDERQWLLATSYNTGAECLHGSMLDEAKRWFEASTIICRFVPGGRDRAEKISETYTHLLSRYGPK
;
A
#
# COMPACT_ATOMS: atom_id res chain seq x y z
N MET A 1 -73.81 -56.80 61.77
CA MET A 1 -74.86 -56.44 62.75
C MET A 1 -75.35 -55.04 62.44
N SER A 2 -76.65 -54.92 62.13
CA SER A 2 -77.33 -53.77 61.56
C SER A 2 -77.93 -52.89 62.66
N ALA A 3 -77.48 -51.63 62.75
CA ALA A 3 -78.18 -50.57 63.47
C ALA A 3 -78.74 -49.58 62.45
N SER A 4 -79.87 -49.94 61.84
CA SER A 4 -80.70 -49.05 61.04
C SER A 4 -81.30 -47.95 61.94
N LYS A 5 -80.62 -46.81 62.06
CA LYS A 5 -81.26 -45.57 62.56
C LYS A 5 -82.41 -45.22 61.61
N LYS A 6 -83.65 -45.36 62.10
CA LYS A 6 -84.85 -44.77 61.47
C LYS A 6 -84.65 -43.26 61.41
N ILE A 7 -84.31 -42.73 60.25
CA ILE A 7 -84.22 -41.28 60.00
C ILE A 7 -85.64 -40.70 60.10
N ASN A 8 -85.82 -39.68 60.93
CA ASN A 8 -87.11 -39.12 61.29
C ASN A 8 -87.51 -38.04 60.28
N ARG A 9 -88.73 -38.06 59.74
CA ARG A 9 -89.24 -37.04 58.79
C ARG A 9 -89.10 -35.61 59.31
N LYS A 10 -89.06 -35.42 60.64
CA LYS A 10 -88.84 -34.14 61.32
C LYS A 10 -87.43 -33.57 61.10
N ASP A 11 -86.41 -34.41 61.00
CA ASP A 11 -85.02 -33.96 60.82
C ASP A 11 -84.81 -33.46 59.38
N LEU A 12 -85.43 -34.14 58.40
CA LEU A 12 -85.39 -33.74 56.99
C LEU A 12 -86.12 -32.40 56.74
N GLN A 13 -87.28 -32.20 57.37
CA GLN A 13 -88.01 -30.92 57.34
C GLN A 13 -87.16 -29.79 57.94
N LYS A 14 -86.50 -30.03 59.08
CA LYS A 14 -85.67 -29.03 59.75
C LYS A 14 -84.51 -28.58 58.87
N THR A 15 -83.84 -29.52 58.19
CA THR A 15 -82.77 -29.19 57.24
C THR A 15 -83.32 -28.40 56.04
N TYR A 16 -84.48 -28.76 55.50
CA TYR A 16 -85.15 -28.02 54.42
C TYR A 16 -85.52 -26.58 54.83
N ASP A 17 -86.10 -26.40 56.02
CA ASP A 17 -86.48 -25.08 56.53
C ASP A 17 -85.25 -24.19 56.74
N SER A 18 -84.14 -24.75 57.27
CA SER A 18 -82.86 -24.04 57.41
C SER A 18 -82.26 -23.62 56.06
N ILE A 19 -82.37 -24.45 55.02
CA ILE A 19 -81.96 -24.09 53.65
C ILE A 19 -82.79 -22.91 53.15
N LYS A 20 -84.12 -22.97 53.29
CA LYS A 20 -85.03 -21.92 52.81
C LYS A 20 -84.84 -20.59 53.55
N GLU A 21 -84.61 -20.61 54.86
CA GLU A 21 -84.33 -19.40 55.66
C GLU A 21 -83.07 -18.68 55.18
N ILE A 22 -81.99 -19.43 54.92
CA ILE A 22 -80.75 -18.87 54.40
C ILE A 22 -80.97 -18.33 52.97
N LEU A 23 -81.66 -19.08 52.09
CA LEU A 23 -81.96 -18.62 50.72
C LEU A 23 -82.81 -17.35 50.67
N LEU A 24 -83.77 -17.19 51.58
CA LEU A 24 -84.57 -15.94 51.71
C LEU A 24 -83.69 -14.73 52.04
N THR A 25 -82.59 -14.95 52.76
CA THR A 25 -81.64 -13.90 53.15
C THR A 25 -80.62 -13.59 52.05
N ILE A 26 -80.17 -14.61 51.31
CA ILE A 26 -79.16 -14.49 50.26
C ILE A 26 -79.76 -13.89 48.98
N LYS A 27 -80.92 -14.37 48.51
CA LYS A 27 -81.46 -14.02 47.19
C LYS A 27 -81.64 -12.51 46.93
N PRO A 28 -82.16 -11.69 47.87
CA PRO A 28 -82.31 -10.25 47.64
C PRO A 28 -80.96 -9.57 47.42
N LYS A 29 -79.91 -10.04 48.12
CA LYS A 29 -78.54 -9.51 48.02
C LYS A 29 -77.84 -9.93 46.73
N LEU A 30 -78.21 -11.07 46.13
CA LEU A 30 -77.70 -11.53 44.84
C LEU A 30 -78.32 -10.78 43.64
N ASN A 31 -79.50 -10.18 43.82
CA ASN A 31 -80.18 -9.36 42.81
C ASN A 31 -79.74 -7.88 42.84
N ASP A 32 -78.90 -7.48 43.80
CA ASP A 32 -78.37 -6.12 43.91
C ASP A 32 -77.19 -5.91 42.94
N PRO A 33 -77.22 -4.89 42.06
CA PRO A 33 -76.13 -4.60 41.12
C PRO A 33 -74.80 -4.19 41.80
N LYS A 34 -74.78 -3.85 43.10
CA LYS A 34 -73.56 -3.59 43.88
C LYS A 34 -73.64 -4.26 45.26
N PRO A 35 -73.35 -5.58 45.37
CA PRO A 35 -73.49 -6.30 46.63
C PRO A 35 -72.46 -5.80 47.66
N PRO A 36 -72.88 -5.30 48.84
CA PRO A 36 -72.00 -4.59 49.78
C PRO A 36 -71.07 -5.50 50.61
N THR A 37 -71.23 -6.83 50.58
CA THR A 37 -70.32 -7.79 51.25
C THR A 37 -70.37 -9.18 50.57
N ARG A 38 -69.47 -9.45 49.61
CA ARG A 38 -69.35 -10.75 48.91
C ARG A 38 -68.82 -11.91 49.78
N PRO A 39 -67.94 -11.72 50.78
CA PRO A 39 -67.44 -12.82 51.61
C PRO A 39 -68.52 -13.50 52.46
N SER A 40 -69.42 -12.71 53.07
CA SER A 40 -70.54 -13.25 53.87
C SER A 40 -71.54 -14.03 53.00
N LEU A 41 -71.81 -13.53 51.77
CA LEU A 41 -72.61 -14.26 50.78
C LEU A 41 -71.99 -15.60 50.40
N THR A 42 -70.66 -15.65 50.24
CA THR A 42 -69.93 -16.87 49.90
C THR A 42 -70.03 -17.89 51.06
N GLU A 43 -69.87 -17.44 52.31
CA GLU A 43 -70.02 -18.29 53.50
C GLU A 43 -71.45 -18.84 53.63
N ASP A 44 -72.47 -17.99 53.46
CA ASP A 44 -73.87 -18.40 53.51
C ASP A 44 -74.19 -19.42 52.39
N LEU A 45 -73.64 -19.26 51.19
CA LEU A 45 -73.78 -20.22 50.09
C LEU A 45 -73.07 -21.56 50.37
N HIS A 46 -71.88 -21.55 50.97
CA HIS A 46 -71.22 -22.77 51.43
C HIS A 46 -72.05 -23.49 52.50
N ARG A 47 -72.70 -22.74 53.39
CA ARG A 47 -73.63 -23.30 54.39
C ARG A 47 -74.86 -23.93 53.74
N VAL A 48 -75.44 -23.28 52.72
CA VAL A 48 -76.53 -23.87 51.91
C VAL A 48 -76.06 -25.18 51.26
N ALA A 49 -74.87 -25.21 50.65
CA ALA A 49 -74.32 -26.40 50.01
C ALA A 49 -74.14 -27.56 51.01
N SER A 50 -73.62 -27.28 52.21
CA SER A 50 -73.44 -28.27 53.28
C SER A 50 -74.76 -28.83 53.80
N LEU A 51 -75.77 -27.97 53.99
CA LEU A 51 -77.11 -28.39 54.39
C LEU A 51 -77.80 -29.23 53.30
N ALA A 52 -77.64 -28.87 52.03
CA ALA A 52 -78.20 -29.63 50.91
C ALA A 52 -77.51 -31.00 50.72
N GLU A 53 -76.19 -31.07 50.96
CA GLU A 53 -75.46 -32.34 51.02
C GLU A 53 -75.98 -33.22 52.18
N SER A 54 -76.16 -32.64 53.37
CA SER A 54 -76.76 -33.34 54.53
C SER A 54 -78.20 -33.82 54.26
N PHE A 55 -79.00 -33.03 53.55
CA PHE A 55 -80.34 -33.42 53.11
C PHE A 55 -80.28 -34.65 52.17
N THR A 56 -79.32 -34.67 51.25
CA THR A 56 -79.08 -35.77 50.31
C THR A 56 -78.71 -37.07 51.03
N GLU A 57 -77.94 -37.00 52.12
CA GLU A 57 -77.56 -38.17 52.93
C GLU A 57 -78.72 -38.70 53.79
N GLN A 58 -79.61 -37.81 54.24
CA GLN A 58 -80.72 -38.14 55.15
C GLN A 58 -81.98 -38.62 54.42
N ARG A 59 -82.14 -38.35 53.11
CA ARG A 59 -83.40 -38.64 52.40
C ARG A 59 -83.65 -40.16 52.25
N PRO A 60 -84.89 -40.65 52.49
CA PRO A 60 -85.24 -42.07 52.31
C PRO A 60 -85.25 -42.50 50.83
N LYS A 61 -84.98 -43.78 50.57
CA LYS A 61 -84.97 -44.40 49.21
C LYS A 61 -86.31 -44.35 48.46
N SER A 62 -87.41 -43.92 49.07
CA SER A 62 -88.74 -43.80 48.45
C SER A 62 -89.11 -42.33 48.33
N ASN A 63 -89.38 -41.86 47.10
CA ASN A 63 -89.64 -40.44 46.81
C ASN A 63 -90.95 -39.92 47.43
N LYS A 64 -91.96 -40.78 47.64
CA LYS A 64 -93.35 -40.36 47.97
C LYS A 64 -93.50 -39.44 49.19
N SER A 65 -92.56 -39.44 50.14
CA SER A 65 -92.66 -38.66 51.37
C SER A 65 -91.96 -37.30 51.34
N TRP A 66 -91.22 -36.98 50.28
CA TRP A 66 -90.38 -35.77 50.21
C TRP A 66 -90.34 -35.10 48.82
N VAL A 67 -91.15 -35.55 47.85
CA VAL A 67 -91.25 -34.97 46.48
C VAL A 67 -91.40 -33.44 46.50
N GLN A 68 -92.28 -32.90 47.36
CA GLN A 68 -92.49 -31.45 47.44
C GLN A 68 -91.24 -30.67 47.90
N PHE A 69 -90.39 -31.29 48.73
CA PHE A 69 -89.09 -30.70 49.09
C PHE A 69 -88.11 -30.85 47.94
N ALA A 70 -88.16 -31.97 47.22
CA ALA A 70 -87.30 -32.24 46.08
C ALA A 70 -87.49 -31.21 44.96
N ASP A 71 -88.72 -31.02 44.49
CA ASP A 71 -89.07 -30.08 43.41
C ASP A 71 -88.70 -28.63 43.79
N SER A 72 -88.94 -28.28 45.05
CA SER A 72 -88.63 -26.97 45.59
C SER A 72 -87.12 -26.73 45.67
N LEU A 73 -86.32 -27.70 46.14
CA LEU A 73 -84.86 -27.58 46.19
C LEU A 73 -84.25 -27.57 44.78
N ASP A 74 -84.77 -28.37 43.86
CA ASP A 74 -84.36 -28.37 42.45
C ASP A 74 -84.58 -27.00 41.80
N GLN A 75 -85.78 -26.44 41.94
CA GLN A 75 -86.10 -25.11 41.42
C GLN A 75 -85.20 -24.02 42.03
N GLU A 76 -84.88 -24.13 43.32
CA GLU A 76 -83.92 -23.23 43.98
C GLU A 76 -82.50 -23.37 43.43
N GLY A 77 -82.06 -24.61 43.21
CA GLY A 77 -80.76 -24.91 42.63
C GLY A 77 -80.62 -24.34 41.22
N VAL A 78 -81.61 -24.55 40.36
CA VAL A 78 -81.65 -23.99 38.99
C VAL A 78 -81.65 -22.45 39.02
N ASN A 79 -82.37 -21.82 39.94
CA ASN A 79 -82.36 -20.37 40.09
C ASN A 79 -80.97 -19.83 40.46
N LEU A 80 -80.30 -20.44 41.46
CA LEU A 80 -78.94 -20.05 41.82
C LEU A 80 -77.95 -20.30 40.68
N TRP A 81 -78.13 -21.37 39.91
CA TRP A 81 -77.32 -21.66 38.74
C TRP A 81 -77.42 -20.55 37.70
N ASN A 82 -78.63 -20.12 37.36
CA ASN A 82 -78.86 -19.04 36.40
C ASN A 82 -78.27 -17.71 36.89
N ILE A 83 -78.40 -17.41 38.19
CA ILE A 83 -77.76 -16.24 38.80
C ILE A 83 -76.23 -16.30 38.65
N SER A 84 -75.62 -17.47 38.81
CA SER A 84 -74.17 -17.64 38.61
C SER A 84 -73.69 -17.25 37.20
N GLY A 85 -74.57 -17.35 36.19
CA GLY A 85 -74.31 -16.92 34.82
C GLY A 85 -74.45 -15.42 34.58
N LEU A 86 -75.12 -14.68 35.48
CA LEU A 86 -75.42 -13.25 35.34
C LEU A 86 -74.40 -12.35 36.06
N ILE A 87 -73.53 -12.91 36.90
CA ILE A 87 -72.52 -12.14 37.66
C ILE A 87 -71.43 -11.64 36.71
N ARG A 88 -71.35 -10.31 36.54
CA ARG A 88 -70.31 -9.65 35.74
C ARG A 88 -68.98 -9.56 36.50
N LYS A 89 -67.86 -9.73 35.78
CA LYS A 89 -66.51 -9.44 36.27
C LYS A 89 -66.35 -7.93 36.48
N VAL A 90 -66.03 -7.50 37.70
CA VAL A 90 -65.74 -6.10 38.05
C VAL A 90 -64.21 -5.98 38.28
N PRO A 91 -63.54 -4.88 37.90
CA PRO A 91 -62.07 -4.84 37.83
C PRO A 91 -61.33 -5.04 39.15
N GLU A 92 -61.94 -4.74 40.30
CA GLU A 92 -61.25 -4.68 41.60
C GLU A 92 -61.40 -5.96 42.47
N ASP A 93 -62.31 -6.87 42.12
CA ASP A 93 -62.46 -8.17 42.80
C ASP A 93 -63.10 -9.19 41.85
N ASP A 94 -62.39 -10.31 41.68
CA ASP A 94 -62.43 -11.22 40.54
C ASP A 94 -63.71 -12.08 40.48
N GLY A 95 -64.58 -12.03 41.49
CA GLY A 95 -65.94 -12.60 41.47
C GLY A 95 -66.03 -14.13 41.30
N ARG A 96 -64.92 -14.79 40.97
CA ARG A 96 -64.78 -16.23 40.72
C ARG A 96 -65.14 -17.05 41.95
N SER A 97 -64.77 -16.59 43.15
CA SER A 97 -65.12 -17.26 44.42
C SER A 97 -66.62 -17.29 44.68
N LEU A 98 -67.33 -16.17 44.41
CA LEU A 98 -68.78 -16.09 44.55
C LEU A 98 -69.49 -16.96 43.50
N ILE A 99 -69.01 -16.96 42.24
CA ILE A 99 -69.54 -17.83 41.18
C ILE A 99 -69.34 -19.30 41.54
N ALA A 100 -68.17 -19.68 42.08
CA ALA A 100 -67.89 -21.04 42.51
C ALA A 100 -68.80 -21.48 43.67
N ALA A 101 -69.01 -20.62 44.67
CA ALA A 101 -69.92 -20.88 45.78
C ALA A 101 -71.38 -20.99 45.33
N LEU A 102 -71.82 -20.14 44.39
CA LEU A 102 -73.16 -20.24 43.79
C LEU A 102 -73.35 -21.54 43.01
N ARG A 103 -72.38 -21.92 42.18
CA ARG A 103 -72.42 -23.17 41.41
C ARG A 103 -72.40 -24.39 42.33
N LEU A 104 -71.67 -24.33 43.44
CA LEU A 104 -71.65 -25.38 44.46
C LEU A 104 -72.99 -25.51 45.18
N ALA A 105 -73.54 -24.41 45.68
CA ALA A 105 -74.85 -24.40 46.34
C ALA A 105 -75.96 -24.85 45.38
N ALA A 106 -75.96 -24.32 44.15
CA ALA A 106 -76.89 -24.72 43.10
C ALA A 106 -76.83 -26.22 42.81
N PHE A 107 -75.62 -26.75 42.57
CA PHE A 107 -75.43 -28.18 42.31
C PHE A 107 -75.91 -29.04 43.47
N ARG A 108 -75.55 -28.72 44.73
CA ARG A 108 -75.98 -29.51 45.89
C ARG A 108 -77.49 -29.46 46.12
N LEU A 109 -78.15 -28.35 45.82
CA LEU A 109 -79.62 -28.24 45.88
C LEU A 109 -80.31 -29.08 44.81
N VAL A 110 -79.82 -29.05 43.56
CA VAL A 110 -80.31 -29.93 42.48
C VAL A 110 -80.05 -31.41 42.83
N GLU A 111 -78.87 -31.74 43.36
CA GLU A 111 -78.54 -33.11 43.81
C GLU A 111 -79.47 -33.59 44.93
N ALA A 112 -79.82 -32.70 45.86
CA ALA A 112 -80.79 -32.96 46.94
C ALA A 112 -82.23 -33.12 46.42
N GLY A 113 -82.57 -32.46 45.31
CA GLY A 113 -83.83 -32.59 44.58
C GLY A 113 -83.91 -33.78 43.62
N LEU A 114 -82.77 -34.39 43.29
CA LEU A 114 -82.70 -35.47 42.31
C LEU A 114 -83.46 -36.72 42.76
N GLU A 115 -84.30 -37.30 41.89
CA GLU A 115 -85.01 -38.54 42.18
C GLU A 115 -84.06 -39.72 42.49
N VAL A 116 -84.51 -40.72 43.24
CA VAL A 116 -83.69 -41.91 43.57
C VAL A 116 -83.32 -42.74 42.33
N LYS A 117 -84.14 -42.69 41.27
CA LYS A 117 -83.88 -43.31 39.96
C LYS A 117 -84.14 -42.28 38.86
N PRO A 118 -83.21 -41.34 38.63
CA PRO A 118 -83.38 -40.32 37.61
C PRO A 118 -83.36 -40.94 36.20
N GLY A 119 -84.17 -40.39 35.29
CA GLY A 119 -84.08 -40.71 33.87
C GLY A 119 -82.83 -40.12 33.21
N ILE A 120 -82.62 -40.43 31.93
CA ILE A 120 -81.45 -39.99 31.15
C ILE A 120 -81.28 -38.46 31.22
N ASP A 121 -82.34 -37.68 31.01
CA ASP A 121 -82.28 -36.22 31.03
C ASP A 121 -81.92 -35.64 32.40
N GLY A 122 -82.43 -36.23 33.49
CA GLY A 122 -82.10 -35.83 34.85
C GLY A 122 -80.63 -36.11 35.20
N LEU A 123 -80.11 -37.27 34.77
CA LEU A 123 -78.69 -37.61 34.92
C LEU A 123 -77.79 -36.70 34.09
N LEU A 124 -78.16 -36.40 32.85
CA LEU A 124 -77.43 -35.47 31.99
C LEU A 124 -77.34 -34.07 32.60
N HIS A 125 -78.47 -33.57 33.12
CA HIS A 125 -78.54 -32.25 33.75
C HIS A 125 -77.62 -32.16 34.98
N VAL A 126 -77.76 -33.11 35.92
CA VAL A 126 -76.96 -33.10 37.15
C VAL A 126 -75.48 -33.38 36.88
N LEU A 127 -75.14 -34.23 35.90
CA LEU A 127 -73.76 -34.50 35.49
C LEU A 127 -73.09 -33.24 34.92
N GLN A 128 -73.79 -32.49 34.07
CA GLN A 128 -73.27 -31.24 33.51
C GLN A 128 -73.06 -30.17 34.59
N LEU A 129 -74.02 -30.04 35.51
CA LEU A 129 -73.92 -29.13 36.66
C LEU A 129 -72.71 -29.50 37.52
N ALA A 130 -72.60 -30.77 37.94
CA ALA A 130 -71.50 -31.27 38.76
C ALA A 130 -70.14 -31.03 38.09
N SER A 131 -70.03 -31.33 36.80
CA SER A 131 -68.78 -31.18 36.04
C SER A 131 -68.33 -29.72 35.95
N LYS A 132 -69.24 -28.81 35.60
CA LYS A 132 -68.97 -27.37 35.52
C LYS A 132 -68.66 -26.77 36.89
N THR A 133 -69.38 -27.18 37.94
CA THR A 133 -69.11 -26.79 39.34
C THR A 133 -67.73 -27.25 39.78
N GLY A 134 -67.40 -28.52 39.55
CA GLY A 134 -66.08 -29.08 39.86
C GLY A 134 -64.94 -28.35 39.14
N ALA A 135 -65.11 -28.05 37.85
CA ALA A 135 -64.14 -27.27 37.09
C ALA A 135 -63.94 -25.86 37.68
N THR A 136 -65.03 -25.17 38.03
CA THR A 136 -64.98 -23.80 38.59
C THR A 136 -64.32 -23.78 39.97
N LEU A 137 -64.64 -24.75 40.84
CA LEU A 137 -64.02 -24.88 42.17
C LEU A 137 -62.53 -25.20 42.07
N SER A 138 -62.15 -26.02 41.08
CA SER A 138 -60.75 -26.31 40.80
C SER A 138 -59.99 -25.06 40.31
N GLU A 139 -60.61 -24.19 39.52
CA GLU A 139 -60.00 -22.95 39.01
C GLU A 139 -59.67 -21.94 40.12
N ILE A 140 -60.43 -21.93 41.21
CA ILE A 140 -60.18 -21.06 42.37
C ILE A 140 -59.29 -21.72 43.45
N GLY A 141 -58.72 -22.90 43.17
CA GLY A 141 -57.84 -23.61 44.09
C GLY A 141 -58.54 -24.39 45.22
N SER A 142 -59.86 -24.52 45.19
CA SER A 142 -60.64 -25.31 46.17
C SER A 142 -60.68 -26.80 45.80
N HIS A 143 -59.49 -27.42 45.75
CA HIS A 143 -59.30 -28.79 45.25
C HIS A 143 -60.11 -29.85 46.00
N ASP A 144 -60.15 -29.79 47.34
CA ASP A 144 -60.88 -30.78 48.14
C ASP A 144 -62.38 -30.80 47.84
N VAL A 145 -62.98 -29.61 47.66
CA VAL A 145 -64.41 -29.48 47.36
C VAL A 145 -64.69 -29.86 45.91
N ALA A 146 -63.81 -29.46 44.98
CA ALA A 146 -63.89 -29.87 43.58
C ALA A 146 -63.83 -31.40 43.43
N ALA A 147 -62.94 -32.08 44.15
CA ALA A 147 -62.81 -33.53 44.15
C ALA A 147 -64.08 -34.23 44.66
N LYS A 148 -64.71 -33.71 45.73
CA LYS A 148 -66.01 -34.22 46.23
C LYS A 148 -67.13 -34.09 45.19
N VAL A 149 -67.27 -32.92 44.57
CA VAL A 149 -68.28 -32.68 43.52
C VAL A 149 -68.02 -33.57 42.29
N LEU A 150 -66.77 -33.72 41.86
CA LEU A 150 -66.41 -34.58 40.73
C LEU A 150 -66.55 -36.07 41.07
N THR A 151 -66.51 -36.45 42.34
CA THR A 151 -66.86 -37.81 42.81
C THR A 151 -68.36 -38.06 42.70
N SER A 152 -69.21 -37.06 43.00
CA SER A 152 -70.65 -37.14 42.67
C SER A 152 -70.86 -37.25 41.15
N ALA A 153 -70.14 -36.45 40.36
CA ALA A 153 -70.20 -36.52 38.90
C ALA A 153 -69.82 -37.91 38.36
N ALA A 154 -68.81 -38.57 38.94
CA ALA A 154 -68.42 -39.93 38.58
C ALA A 154 -69.56 -40.94 38.79
N LYS A 155 -70.32 -40.80 39.89
CA LYS A 155 -71.50 -41.64 40.16
C LYS A 155 -72.60 -41.41 39.12
N PHE A 156 -72.82 -40.16 38.72
CA PHE A 156 -73.82 -39.84 37.69
C PHE A 156 -73.41 -40.34 36.30
N GLU A 157 -72.13 -40.24 35.93
CA GLU A 157 -71.59 -40.83 34.70
C GLU A 157 -71.72 -42.35 34.71
N GLU A 158 -71.39 -43.02 35.82
CA GLU A 158 -71.50 -44.48 35.93
C GLU A 158 -72.96 -44.95 35.80
N LEU A 159 -73.90 -44.24 36.44
CA LEU A 159 -75.33 -44.51 36.27
C LEU A 159 -75.76 -44.30 34.82
N LEU A 160 -75.35 -43.20 34.20
CA LEU A 160 -75.67 -42.87 32.81
C LEU A 160 -75.11 -43.89 31.82
N ARG A 161 -73.88 -44.38 32.03
CA ARG A 161 -73.24 -45.40 31.19
C ARG A 161 -73.95 -46.75 31.24
N ASN A 162 -74.58 -47.08 32.35
CA ASN A 162 -75.29 -48.34 32.56
C ASN A 162 -76.78 -48.29 32.14
N MET A 163 -77.26 -47.13 31.64
CA MET A 163 -78.62 -47.00 31.13
C MET A 163 -78.72 -47.44 29.66
N ASP A 164 -79.85 -48.07 29.31
CA ASP A 164 -80.16 -48.50 27.95
C ASP A 164 -80.93 -47.39 27.22
N ASP A 165 -80.33 -46.81 26.18
CA ASP A 165 -80.95 -45.81 25.27
C ASP A 165 -81.47 -46.54 24.03
N ALA A 166 -82.55 -47.29 24.19
CA ALA A 166 -83.12 -48.18 23.17
C ALA A 166 -83.42 -47.45 21.84
N ASP A 167 -83.82 -46.18 21.90
CA ASP A 167 -84.18 -45.36 20.74
C ASP A 167 -82.99 -44.54 20.18
N GLY A 168 -81.87 -44.49 20.90
CA GLY A 168 -80.67 -43.75 20.50
C GLY A 168 -80.81 -42.23 20.48
N VAL A 169 -81.90 -41.69 21.04
CA VAL A 169 -82.26 -40.27 21.00
C VAL A 169 -81.27 -39.43 21.80
N HIS A 170 -80.71 -39.98 22.88
CA HIS A 170 -79.85 -39.24 23.80
C HIS A 170 -78.36 -39.43 23.53
N ARG A 171 -77.96 -40.23 22.52
CA ARG A 171 -76.55 -40.54 22.20
C ARG A 171 -75.64 -39.31 22.12
N HIS A 172 -76.08 -38.24 21.45
CA HIS A 172 -75.30 -36.99 21.35
C HIS A 172 -75.17 -36.28 22.70
N ALA A 173 -76.26 -36.22 23.46
CA ALA A 173 -76.27 -35.55 24.77
C ALA A 173 -75.44 -36.32 25.81
N ILE A 174 -75.50 -37.66 25.78
CA ILE A 174 -74.67 -38.57 26.59
C ILE A 174 -73.19 -38.38 26.24
N ALA A 175 -72.82 -38.39 24.95
CA ALA A 175 -71.46 -38.14 24.52
C ALA A 175 -70.93 -36.78 25.03
N CYS A 176 -71.71 -35.70 24.86
CA CYS A 176 -71.34 -34.37 25.33
C CYS A 176 -71.20 -34.31 26.86
N GLY A 177 -72.18 -34.84 27.60
CA GLY A 177 -72.19 -34.84 29.07
C GLY A 177 -70.99 -35.59 29.65
N THR A 178 -70.71 -36.78 29.12
CA THR A 178 -69.57 -37.61 29.53
C THR A 178 -68.23 -36.94 29.24
N VAL A 179 -68.07 -36.32 28.06
CA VAL A 179 -66.81 -35.63 27.72
C VAL A 179 -66.60 -34.38 28.57
N VAL A 180 -67.65 -33.60 28.85
CA VAL A 180 -67.56 -32.45 29.76
C VAL A 180 -67.12 -32.91 31.16
N TYR A 181 -67.64 -34.04 31.65
CA TYR A 181 -67.20 -34.64 32.91
C TYR A 181 -65.73 -35.06 32.89
N LEU A 182 -65.34 -35.91 31.93
CA LEU A 182 -63.98 -36.42 31.82
C LEU A 182 -62.98 -35.26 31.71
N CYS A 183 -63.29 -34.26 30.89
CA CYS A 183 -62.47 -33.07 30.72
C CYS A 183 -62.37 -32.23 32.00
N SER A 184 -63.48 -32.02 32.71
CA SER A 184 -63.49 -31.28 33.97
C SER A 184 -62.66 -32.00 35.05
N ARG A 185 -62.74 -33.34 35.08
CA ARG A 185 -61.95 -34.17 36.01
C ARG A 185 -60.47 -34.17 35.67
N MET A 186 -60.13 -34.23 34.39
CA MET A 186 -58.76 -34.11 33.88
C MET A 186 -58.12 -32.78 34.30
N GLU A 187 -58.80 -31.65 34.03
CA GLU A 187 -58.27 -30.32 34.41
C GLU A 187 -58.14 -30.17 35.92
N ALA A 188 -59.07 -30.72 36.70
CA ALA A 188 -58.98 -30.67 38.16
C ALA A 188 -57.78 -31.45 38.69
N ALA A 189 -57.59 -32.68 38.18
CA ALA A 189 -56.46 -33.51 38.55
C ALA A 189 -55.11 -32.89 38.10
N TRP A 190 -55.10 -32.15 36.98
CA TRP A 190 -53.89 -31.43 36.51
C TRP A 190 -53.46 -30.36 37.50
N ARG A 191 -54.41 -29.56 37.99
CA ARG A 191 -54.13 -28.53 39.00
C ARG A 191 -53.73 -29.12 40.36
N GLU A 192 -54.23 -30.30 40.70
CA GLU A 192 -53.83 -31.09 41.87
C GLU A 192 -52.45 -31.78 41.71
N LYS A 193 -51.80 -31.64 40.54
CA LYS A 193 -50.56 -32.35 40.17
C LYS A 193 -50.67 -33.87 40.21
N ASN A 194 -51.88 -34.42 40.07
CA ASN A 194 -52.12 -35.87 40.04
C ASN A 194 -52.06 -36.41 38.61
N LEU A 195 -50.85 -36.60 38.09
CA LEU A 195 -50.60 -37.02 36.71
C LEU A 195 -51.28 -38.35 36.34
N THR A 196 -51.38 -39.31 37.27
CA THR A 196 -52.01 -40.61 36.99
C THR A 196 -53.49 -40.50 36.60
N VAL A 197 -54.24 -39.64 37.29
CA VAL A 197 -55.66 -39.41 37.00
C VAL A 197 -55.81 -38.57 35.74
N VAL A 198 -54.91 -37.61 35.52
CA VAL A 198 -54.88 -36.78 34.32
C VAL A 198 -54.69 -37.65 33.06
N ASP A 199 -53.72 -38.56 33.07
CA ASP A 199 -53.43 -39.46 31.95
C ASP A 199 -54.59 -40.43 31.69
N PHE A 200 -55.15 -41.02 32.75
CA PHE A 200 -56.30 -41.92 32.63
C PHE A 200 -57.54 -41.23 32.04
N MET A 201 -57.86 -40.02 32.50
CA MET A 201 -59.01 -39.26 31.99
C MET A 201 -58.77 -38.80 30.55
N SER A 202 -57.53 -38.39 30.24
CA SER A 202 -57.08 -38.03 28.89
C SER A 202 -57.24 -39.17 27.90
N GLN A 203 -56.77 -40.37 28.23
CA GLN A 203 -56.95 -41.58 27.42
C GLN A 203 -58.44 -41.90 27.20
N LYS A 204 -59.26 -41.84 28.24
CA LYS A 204 -60.72 -42.06 28.10
C LYS A 204 -61.42 -41.09 27.14
N ILE A 205 -60.89 -39.88 27.01
CA ILE A 205 -61.43 -38.89 26.08
C ILE A 205 -60.97 -39.20 24.65
N THR A 206 -59.70 -39.57 24.46
CA THR A 206 -59.10 -39.74 23.14
C THR A 206 -59.32 -41.11 22.51
N ASP A 207 -59.48 -42.17 23.32
CA ASP A 207 -59.53 -43.56 22.84
C ASP A 207 -60.93 -43.99 22.34
N ASP A 208 -61.94 -43.14 22.47
CA ASP A 208 -63.32 -43.40 22.03
C ASP A 208 -63.69 -42.53 20.82
N ASP A 209 -63.21 -42.93 19.65
CA ASP A 209 -63.46 -42.24 18.38
C ASP A 209 -64.95 -42.13 18.04
N GLN A 210 -65.75 -43.13 18.43
CA GLN A 210 -67.20 -43.11 18.21
C GLN A 210 -67.86 -42.00 19.01
N ARG A 211 -67.45 -41.79 20.26
CA ARG A 211 -67.93 -40.69 21.09
C ARG A 211 -67.46 -39.34 20.56
N LEU A 212 -66.20 -39.23 20.12
CA LEU A 212 -65.66 -37.99 19.56
C LEU A 212 -66.39 -37.57 18.27
N ALA A 213 -66.78 -38.52 17.41
CA ALA A 213 -67.56 -38.25 16.21
C ALA A 213 -68.96 -37.66 16.48
N LEU A 214 -69.55 -37.97 17.64
CA LEU A 214 -70.85 -37.45 18.08
C LEU A 214 -70.77 -36.04 18.70
N LEU A 215 -69.56 -35.50 18.91
CA LEU A 215 -69.40 -34.19 19.53
C LEU A 215 -69.60 -33.04 18.54
N PRO A 216 -70.36 -32.00 18.93
CA PRO A 216 -70.39 -30.73 18.20
C PRO A 216 -68.98 -30.14 17.99
N PRO A 217 -68.74 -29.47 16.85
CA PRO A 217 -67.45 -28.85 16.51
C PRO A 217 -66.88 -27.93 17.61
N HIS A 218 -67.71 -27.08 18.21
CA HIS A 218 -67.29 -26.17 19.28
C HIS A 218 -66.78 -26.89 20.55
N LEU A 219 -67.32 -28.07 20.88
CA LEU A 219 -66.85 -28.86 22.02
C LEU A 219 -65.52 -29.54 21.72
N ARG A 220 -65.30 -30.00 20.48
CA ARG A 220 -64.01 -30.54 20.03
C ARG A 220 -62.93 -29.46 20.03
N GLN A 221 -63.24 -28.24 19.57
CA GLN A 221 -62.36 -27.07 19.66
C GLN A 221 -62.03 -26.71 21.12
N LEU A 222 -63.05 -26.64 21.99
CA LEU A 222 -62.83 -26.39 23.41
C LEU A 222 -61.94 -27.47 24.05
N LEU A 223 -62.16 -28.73 23.71
CA LEU A 223 -61.35 -29.84 24.20
C LEU A 223 -59.89 -29.69 23.73
N ALA A 224 -59.66 -29.48 22.42
CA ALA A 224 -58.33 -29.24 21.86
C ALA A 224 -57.60 -28.08 22.56
N SER A 225 -58.29 -26.96 22.82
CA SER A 225 -57.70 -25.83 23.57
C SER A 225 -57.29 -26.17 25.00
N LYS A 226 -58.02 -27.06 25.67
CA LYS A 226 -57.70 -27.51 27.03
C LYS A 226 -56.49 -28.44 27.04
N PHE A 227 -56.41 -29.37 26.09
CA PHE A 227 -55.23 -30.21 25.87
C PHE A 227 -54.00 -29.36 25.53
N HIS A 228 -54.14 -28.38 24.63
CA HIS A 228 -53.09 -27.42 24.30
C HIS A 228 -52.59 -26.66 25.53
N ARG A 229 -53.49 -26.14 26.37
CA ARG A 229 -53.13 -25.41 27.59
C ARG A 229 -52.32 -26.27 28.57
N ILE A 230 -52.69 -27.53 28.75
CA ILE A 230 -51.92 -28.47 29.59
C ILE A 230 -50.53 -28.68 28.99
N GLY A 231 -50.45 -29.04 27.71
CA GLY A 231 -49.18 -29.25 27.01
C GLY A 231 -48.27 -28.01 27.02
N LYS A 232 -48.82 -26.81 26.78
CA LYS A 232 -48.10 -25.54 26.86
C LYS A 232 -47.56 -25.27 28.27
N SER A 233 -48.38 -25.49 29.31
CA SER A 233 -47.95 -25.29 30.70
C SER A 233 -46.83 -26.24 31.13
N MET A 234 -46.71 -27.41 30.49
CA MET A 234 -45.57 -28.31 30.70
C MET A 234 -44.27 -27.77 30.09
N LEU A 235 -44.35 -27.03 28.98
CA LEU A 235 -43.18 -26.41 28.34
C LEU A 235 -42.67 -25.18 29.11
N GLU A 236 -43.54 -24.52 29.89
CA GLU A 236 -43.21 -23.32 30.67
C GLU A 236 -42.61 -23.65 32.07
N GLN A 237 -42.69 -24.90 32.53
CA GLN A 237 -42.18 -25.29 33.84
C GLN A 237 -40.67 -25.61 33.80
N PRO A 238 -39.82 -24.91 34.58
CA PRO A 238 -38.36 -25.11 34.55
C PRO A 238 -37.91 -26.46 35.13
N ASP A 239 -38.67 -27.02 36.07
CA ASP A 239 -38.28 -28.19 36.86
C ASP A 239 -39.42 -29.21 36.95
N GLY A 240 -39.25 -30.37 36.29
CA GLY A 240 -39.91 -31.62 36.73
C GLY A 240 -40.71 -32.44 35.71
N THR A 241 -41.06 -31.92 34.53
CA THR A 241 -41.84 -32.69 33.54
C THR A 241 -41.01 -32.99 32.30
N LYS A 242 -41.07 -34.22 31.77
CA LYS A 242 -40.27 -34.57 30.58
C LYS A 242 -40.85 -33.83 29.37
N PRO A 243 -40.01 -33.22 28.51
CA PRO A 243 -40.47 -32.60 27.27
C PRO A 243 -41.27 -33.55 26.36
N THR A 244 -41.00 -34.86 26.46
CA THR A 244 -41.75 -35.92 25.78
C THR A 244 -43.21 -36.01 26.21
N ASP A 245 -43.53 -35.65 27.44
CA ASP A 245 -44.89 -35.72 27.95
C ASP A 245 -45.71 -34.59 27.33
N ALA A 246 -45.14 -33.37 27.23
CA ALA A 246 -45.75 -32.25 26.55
C ALA A 246 -46.11 -32.56 25.08
N VAL A 247 -45.24 -33.30 24.37
CA VAL A 247 -45.50 -33.78 23.00
C VAL A 247 -46.78 -34.59 22.94
N VAL A 248 -46.99 -35.56 23.84
CA VAL A 248 -48.21 -36.41 23.86
C VAL A 248 -49.47 -35.57 24.03
N TRP A 249 -49.44 -34.56 24.90
CA TRP A 249 -50.57 -33.65 25.12
C TRP A 249 -50.87 -32.78 23.90
N LEU A 250 -49.84 -32.28 23.23
CA LEU A 250 -49.97 -31.43 22.05
C LEU A 250 -50.40 -32.23 20.81
N GLN A 251 -49.94 -33.48 20.66
CA GLN A 251 -50.43 -34.40 19.63
C GLN A 251 -51.93 -34.70 19.81
N LYS A 252 -52.36 -34.95 21.05
CA LYS A 252 -53.80 -35.11 21.37
C LYS A 252 -54.59 -33.85 21.04
N ALA A 253 -54.08 -32.67 21.41
CA ALA A 253 -54.70 -31.40 21.04
C ALA A 253 -54.85 -31.24 19.51
N PHE A 254 -53.79 -31.58 18.76
CA PHE A 254 -53.79 -31.50 17.31
C PHE A 254 -54.78 -32.50 16.69
N SER A 255 -54.81 -33.76 17.13
CA SER A 255 -55.75 -34.78 16.62
C SER A 255 -57.23 -34.41 16.79
N LEU A 256 -57.54 -33.59 17.79
CA LEU A 256 -58.90 -33.09 18.04
C LEU A 256 -59.24 -31.86 17.20
N ALA A 257 -58.24 -31.04 16.88
CA ALA A 257 -58.41 -29.82 16.08
C ALA A 257 -58.33 -30.10 14.57
N ASP A 258 -57.47 -31.04 14.14
CA ASP A 258 -57.15 -31.32 12.74
C ASP A 258 -58.38 -31.63 11.86
N PRO A 259 -59.36 -32.46 12.29
CA PRO A 259 -60.54 -32.75 11.49
C PRO A 259 -61.54 -31.58 11.36
N LEU A 260 -61.32 -30.47 12.09
CA LEU A 260 -62.22 -29.33 12.08
C LEU A 260 -61.83 -28.32 10.99
N GLU A 261 -62.84 -27.85 10.26
CA GLU A 261 -62.72 -26.75 9.30
C GLU A 261 -63.14 -25.42 9.93
N ASP A 262 -62.44 -24.34 9.56
CA ASP A 262 -62.70 -23.00 10.09
C ASP A 262 -64.07 -22.44 9.66
N SER A 263 -64.61 -22.95 8.54
CA SER A 263 -65.98 -22.67 8.06
C SER A 263 -67.07 -23.13 9.03
N VAL A 264 -66.80 -24.20 9.79
CA VAL A 264 -67.75 -24.86 10.69
C VAL A 264 -67.52 -24.44 12.15
N ALA A 265 -66.27 -24.14 12.52
CA ALA A 265 -65.89 -23.71 13.85
C ALA A 265 -64.91 -22.53 13.77
N PRO A 266 -65.42 -21.28 13.85
CA PRO A 266 -64.58 -20.09 13.76
C PRO A 266 -63.44 -20.08 14.80
N GLY A 267 -62.23 -19.74 14.37
CA GLY A 267 -61.05 -19.66 15.23
C GLY A 267 -60.35 -21.00 15.47
N VAL A 268 -60.73 -22.06 14.74
CA VAL A 268 -60.00 -23.34 14.76
C VAL A 268 -58.67 -23.19 14.03
N ALA A 269 -58.59 -22.39 12.97
CA ALA A 269 -57.33 -22.17 12.25
C ALA A 269 -56.23 -21.59 13.17
N GLU A 270 -56.56 -20.56 13.97
CA GLU A 270 -55.65 -19.98 14.96
C GLU A 270 -55.25 -20.99 16.05
N LEU A 271 -56.20 -21.83 16.48
CA LEU A 271 -55.91 -22.90 17.44
C LEU A 271 -54.94 -23.93 16.86
N LYS A 272 -55.10 -24.34 15.60
CA LYS A 272 -54.18 -25.26 14.92
C LYS A 272 -52.76 -24.67 14.85
N ILE A 273 -52.63 -23.39 14.48
CA ILE A 273 -51.33 -22.69 14.42
C ILE A 273 -50.67 -22.70 15.81
N THR A 274 -51.38 -22.28 16.86
CA THR A 274 -50.82 -22.23 18.22
C THR A 274 -50.44 -23.62 18.75
N VAL A 275 -51.22 -24.65 18.44
CA VAL A 275 -50.89 -26.05 18.78
C VAL A 275 -49.62 -26.51 18.06
N LEU A 276 -49.52 -26.28 16.75
CA LEU A 276 -48.35 -26.65 15.95
C LEU A 276 -47.09 -25.89 16.42
N GLN A 277 -47.20 -24.61 16.78
CA GLN A 277 -46.10 -23.82 17.35
C GLN A 277 -45.57 -24.43 18.65
N ALA A 278 -46.49 -24.76 19.57
CA ALA A 278 -46.13 -25.41 20.83
C ALA A 278 -45.54 -26.80 20.58
N LEU A 279 -46.08 -27.55 19.61
CA LEU A 279 -45.62 -28.90 19.26
C LEU A 279 -44.21 -28.88 18.66
N ALA A 280 -43.91 -27.92 17.76
CA ALA A 280 -42.56 -27.71 17.23
C ALA A 280 -41.54 -27.43 18.35
N ARG A 281 -41.89 -26.55 19.30
CA ARG A 281 -41.06 -26.27 20.49
C ARG A 281 -40.87 -27.53 21.35
N ALA A 282 -41.93 -28.30 21.59
CA ALA A 282 -41.87 -29.54 22.35
C ALA A 282 -40.97 -30.61 21.69
N TYR A 283 -41.09 -30.78 20.37
CA TYR A 283 -40.20 -31.68 19.61
C TYR A 283 -38.74 -31.23 19.66
N PHE A 284 -38.48 -29.93 19.54
CA PHE A 284 -37.13 -29.38 19.65
C PHE A 284 -36.50 -29.65 21.02
N ILE A 285 -37.21 -29.35 22.11
CA ILE A 285 -36.71 -29.53 23.48
C ILE A 285 -36.54 -31.03 23.81
N SER A 286 -37.43 -31.89 23.30
CA SER A 286 -37.34 -33.35 23.48
C SER A 286 -36.26 -34.03 22.63
N GLY A 287 -35.60 -33.31 21.71
CA GLY A 287 -34.58 -33.85 20.82
C GLY A 287 -35.11 -34.58 19.58
N SER A 288 -36.42 -34.49 19.31
CA SER A 288 -37.10 -35.08 18.15
C SER A 288 -37.03 -34.15 16.94
N TYR A 289 -35.81 -33.91 16.43
CA TYR A 289 -35.57 -32.83 15.46
C TYR A 289 -36.23 -33.04 14.09
N ASP A 290 -36.34 -34.29 13.59
CA ASP A 290 -37.02 -34.58 12.32
C ASP A 290 -38.51 -34.17 12.39
N GLN A 291 -39.17 -34.49 13.51
CA GLN A 291 -40.57 -34.12 13.74
C GLN A 291 -40.73 -32.62 13.97
N ALA A 292 -39.79 -31.98 14.66
CA ALA A 292 -39.78 -30.52 14.83
C ALA A 292 -39.70 -29.81 13.47
N GLU A 293 -38.83 -30.28 12.59
CA GLU A 293 -38.67 -29.74 11.23
C GLU A 293 -39.94 -29.92 10.40
N ALA A 294 -40.50 -31.13 10.33
CA ALA A 294 -41.74 -31.39 9.59
C ALA A 294 -42.90 -30.51 10.10
N THR A 295 -43.03 -30.35 11.41
CA THR A 295 -44.04 -29.48 12.03
C THR A 295 -43.81 -28.01 11.67
N LEU A 296 -42.56 -27.56 11.62
CA LEU A 296 -42.20 -26.19 11.23
C LEU A 296 -42.43 -25.94 9.74
N GLU A 297 -42.16 -26.93 8.88
CA GLU A 297 -42.45 -26.83 7.43
C GLU A 297 -43.95 -26.72 7.15
N GLU A 298 -44.78 -27.44 7.89
CA GLU A 298 -46.24 -27.30 7.81
C GLU A 298 -46.71 -25.90 8.23
N LEU A 299 -46.01 -25.26 9.18
CA LEU A 299 -46.33 -23.90 9.63
C LEU A 299 -45.93 -22.79 8.65
N VAL A 300 -44.91 -22.98 7.81
CA VAL A 300 -44.35 -21.93 6.94
C VAL A 300 -45.41 -21.25 6.05
N PRO A 301 -46.29 -21.97 5.32
CA PRO A 301 -47.32 -21.35 4.49
C PRO A 301 -48.31 -20.47 5.28
N PHE A 302 -48.65 -20.87 6.50
CA PHE A 302 -49.55 -20.10 7.37
C PHE A 302 -48.89 -18.83 7.88
N ILE A 303 -47.58 -18.90 8.18
CA ILE A 303 -46.81 -17.74 8.61
C ILE A 303 -46.63 -16.75 7.46
N ASP A 304 -46.25 -17.23 6.26
CA ASP A 304 -45.95 -16.37 5.11
C ASP A 304 -47.21 -15.74 4.49
N SER A 305 -48.38 -16.38 4.64
CA SER A 305 -49.67 -15.83 4.19
C SER A 305 -50.31 -14.84 5.18
N SER A 306 -49.78 -14.75 6.41
CA SER A 306 -50.30 -13.87 7.46
C SER A 306 -49.92 -12.40 7.20
N PRO A 307 -50.85 -11.44 7.41
CA PRO A 307 -50.52 -10.02 7.33
C PRO A 307 -49.52 -9.56 8.40
N ASP A 308 -49.35 -10.33 9.48
CA ASP A 308 -48.46 -10.03 10.62
C ASP A 308 -47.18 -10.88 10.60
N HIS A 309 -46.73 -11.31 9.41
CA HIS A 309 -45.61 -12.25 9.19
C HIS A 309 -44.25 -11.77 9.74
N GLU A 310 -44.11 -10.49 10.09
CA GLU A 310 -42.94 -9.86 10.72
C GLU A 310 -43.04 -9.78 12.25
N SER A 311 -44.11 -10.32 12.85
CA SER A 311 -44.27 -10.35 14.31
C SER A 311 -43.09 -11.03 15.01
N SER A 312 -42.85 -10.64 16.27
CA SER A 312 -41.78 -11.24 17.09
C SER A 312 -41.94 -12.76 17.20
N GLU A 313 -43.18 -13.24 17.29
CA GLU A 313 -43.50 -14.66 17.44
C GLU A 313 -43.10 -15.47 16.21
N TYR A 314 -43.38 -14.97 15.01
CA TYR A 314 -42.98 -15.66 13.77
C TYR A 314 -41.49 -15.58 13.50
N ARG A 315 -40.82 -14.51 13.93
CA ARG A 315 -39.35 -14.44 13.90
C ARG A 315 -38.73 -15.53 14.78
N GLU A 316 -39.24 -15.72 16.00
CA GLU A 316 -38.77 -16.81 16.88
C GLU A 316 -38.94 -18.19 16.25
N LEU A 317 -40.00 -18.43 15.49
CA LEU A 317 -40.21 -19.72 14.80
C LEU A 317 -39.20 -19.94 13.67
N ARG A 318 -38.87 -18.90 12.91
CA ARG A 318 -37.83 -18.99 11.86
C ARG A 318 -36.46 -19.27 12.47
N TRP A 319 -36.15 -18.66 13.61
CA TRP A 319 -34.95 -18.98 14.41
C TRP A 319 -34.98 -20.39 14.99
N LEU A 320 -36.13 -20.86 15.48
CA LEU A 320 -36.30 -22.24 15.94
C LEU A 320 -36.07 -23.26 14.83
N ARG A 321 -36.53 -22.97 13.60
CA ARG A 321 -36.26 -23.79 12.42
C ARG A 321 -34.76 -23.89 12.14
N LEU A 322 -34.04 -22.77 12.13
CA LEU A 322 -32.59 -22.78 11.97
C LEU A 322 -31.90 -23.58 13.08
N ALA A 323 -32.29 -23.38 14.34
CA ALA A 323 -31.74 -24.12 15.47
C ALA A 323 -32.00 -25.63 15.35
N THR A 324 -33.19 -26.03 14.89
CA THR A 324 -33.57 -27.43 14.66
C THR A 324 -32.69 -28.06 13.59
N LEU A 325 -32.54 -27.40 12.43
CA LEU A 325 -31.70 -27.86 11.32
C LEU A 325 -30.23 -28.02 11.75
N LYS A 326 -29.70 -27.08 12.54
CA LYS A 326 -28.34 -27.16 13.08
C LYS A 326 -28.16 -28.33 14.03
N ARG A 327 -29.12 -28.58 14.92
CA ARG A 327 -29.09 -29.72 15.86
C ARG A 327 -29.18 -31.06 15.13
N ARG A 328 -29.98 -31.14 14.07
CA ARG A 328 -30.11 -32.30 13.17
C ARG A 328 -28.88 -32.52 12.29
N LYS A 329 -28.00 -31.51 12.14
CA LYS A 329 -26.89 -31.49 11.16
C LYS A 329 -27.40 -31.61 9.72
N ALA A 330 -28.42 -30.83 9.38
CA ALA A 330 -28.91 -30.73 8.01
C ALA A 330 -27.81 -30.23 7.05
N GLY A 331 -27.95 -30.53 5.76
CA GLY A 331 -27.01 -30.09 4.74
C GLY A 331 -27.02 -28.57 4.52
N ASP A 332 -25.95 -28.07 3.91
CA ASP A 332 -25.73 -26.63 3.73
C ASP A 332 -26.89 -25.91 3.01
N THR A 333 -27.53 -26.56 2.03
CA THR A 333 -28.66 -26.00 1.29
C THR A 333 -29.83 -25.64 2.19
N ALA A 334 -30.23 -26.56 3.08
CA ALA A 334 -31.35 -26.36 4.00
C ALA A 334 -31.05 -25.24 5.02
N LEU A 335 -29.80 -25.15 5.49
CA LEU A 335 -29.36 -24.08 6.38
C LEU A 335 -29.36 -22.72 5.67
N ILE A 336 -28.85 -22.66 4.43
CA ILE A 336 -28.89 -21.44 3.61
C ILE A 336 -30.34 -20.97 3.43
N ASP A 337 -31.26 -21.88 3.10
CA ASP A 337 -32.68 -21.54 2.89
C ASP A 337 -33.35 -21.06 4.18
N ALA A 338 -33.01 -21.64 5.33
CA ALA A 338 -33.48 -21.16 6.63
C ALA A 338 -32.95 -19.76 6.95
N PHE A 339 -31.66 -19.49 6.71
CA PHE A 339 -31.11 -18.13 6.86
C PHE A 339 -31.77 -17.14 5.90
N LYS A 340 -31.94 -17.49 4.62
CA LYS A 340 -32.64 -16.65 3.63
C LYS A 340 -34.06 -16.33 4.09
N SER A 341 -34.76 -17.32 4.64
CA SER A 341 -36.10 -17.13 5.21
C SER A 341 -36.09 -16.14 6.38
N ILE A 342 -35.09 -16.16 7.26
CA ILE A 342 -34.96 -15.16 8.34
C ILE A 342 -34.69 -13.77 7.73
N ILE A 343 -33.71 -13.68 6.83
CA ILE A 343 -33.25 -12.42 6.22
C ILE A 343 -34.35 -11.73 5.41
N ASN A 344 -35.19 -12.48 4.71
CA ASN A 344 -36.27 -11.92 3.90
C ASN A 344 -37.37 -11.26 4.76
N HIS A 345 -37.55 -11.68 6.01
CA HIS A 345 -38.66 -11.28 6.88
C HIS A 345 -38.21 -10.54 8.16
N MET A 346 -36.95 -10.10 8.21
CA MET A 346 -36.43 -9.22 9.26
C MET A 346 -36.28 -7.79 8.74
N ASP A 347 -36.45 -6.81 9.60
CA ASP A 347 -36.04 -5.43 9.34
C ASP A 347 -34.50 -5.31 9.36
N CYS A 348 -33.96 -4.42 8.53
CA CYS A 348 -32.53 -4.11 8.53
C CYS A 348 -32.19 -3.22 9.73
N SER A 349 -32.09 -3.81 10.91
CA SER A 349 -31.64 -3.16 12.14
C SER A 349 -30.36 -3.78 12.68
N GLU A 350 -29.63 -3.01 13.50
CA GLU A 350 -28.34 -3.41 14.04
C GLU A 350 -28.43 -4.71 14.88
N THR A 351 -29.46 -4.84 15.70
CA THR A 351 -29.70 -6.02 16.55
C THR A 351 -29.88 -7.28 15.71
N ASN A 352 -30.77 -7.19 14.73
CA ASN A 352 -31.11 -8.23 13.79
C ASN A 352 -29.90 -8.73 12.99
N ILE A 353 -29.07 -7.81 12.48
CA ILE A 353 -27.81 -8.18 11.79
C ILE A 353 -26.81 -8.79 12.76
N THR A 354 -26.75 -8.29 14.01
CA THR A 354 -25.90 -8.88 15.05
C THR A 354 -26.25 -10.34 15.28
N ASP A 355 -27.54 -10.67 15.40
CA ASP A 355 -28.01 -12.03 15.66
C ASP A 355 -27.63 -12.98 14.51
N VAL A 356 -27.84 -12.56 13.26
CA VAL A 356 -27.42 -13.34 12.07
C VAL A 356 -25.91 -13.55 12.05
N LEU A 357 -25.12 -12.49 12.24
CA LEU A 357 -23.66 -12.60 12.23
C LEU A 357 -23.13 -13.43 13.41
N GLN A 358 -23.75 -13.36 14.59
CA GLN A 358 -23.39 -14.15 15.75
C GLN A 358 -23.68 -15.63 15.52
N ASP A 359 -24.82 -15.97 14.91
CA ASP A 359 -25.13 -17.37 14.59
C ASP A 359 -24.18 -17.90 13.50
N LEU A 360 -23.89 -17.11 12.45
CA LEU A 360 -22.93 -17.50 11.40
C LEU A 360 -21.52 -17.79 11.93
N ARG A 361 -21.07 -17.11 13.00
CA ARG A 361 -19.79 -17.41 13.65
C ARG A 361 -19.72 -18.84 14.19
N THR A 362 -20.85 -19.45 14.54
CA THR A 362 -20.90 -20.86 14.98
C THR A 362 -20.70 -21.86 13.83
N LEU A 363 -20.83 -21.40 12.58
CA LEU A 363 -20.68 -22.19 11.36
C LEU A 363 -19.37 -21.86 10.61
N TYR A 364 -18.35 -21.36 11.29
CA TYR A 364 -17.12 -20.86 10.67
C TYR A 364 -16.37 -21.88 9.81
N HIS A 365 -16.57 -23.18 10.04
CA HIS A 365 -15.99 -24.26 9.22
C HIS A 365 -16.67 -24.43 7.85
N GLN A 366 -17.92 -23.95 7.68
CA GLN A 366 -18.70 -24.09 6.45
C GLN A 366 -18.60 -22.81 5.61
N HIS A 367 -17.42 -22.55 5.04
CA HIS A 367 -17.11 -21.28 4.38
C HIS A 367 -18.09 -20.91 3.24
N SER A 368 -18.45 -21.88 2.38
CA SER A 368 -19.40 -21.70 1.27
C SER A 368 -20.78 -21.25 1.75
N LEU A 369 -21.31 -21.89 2.80
CA LEU A 369 -22.58 -21.54 3.41
C LEU A 369 -22.53 -20.13 3.98
N VAL A 370 -21.51 -19.83 4.81
CA VAL A 370 -21.40 -18.53 5.47
C VAL A 370 -21.27 -17.42 4.43
N THR A 371 -20.51 -17.63 3.37
CA THR A 371 -20.39 -16.70 2.23
C THR A 371 -21.73 -16.47 1.54
N ALA A 372 -22.47 -17.54 1.21
CA ALA A 372 -23.77 -17.43 0.55
C ALA A 372 -24.78 -16.64 1.39
N VAL A 373 -24.78 -16.83 2.72
CA VAL A 373 -25.65 -16.07 3.64
C VAL A 373 -25.24 -14.60 3.71
N HIS A 374 -23.95 -14.28 3.82
CA HIS A 374 -23.49 -12.88 3.80
C HIS A 374 -23.87 -12.17 2.50
N GLN A 375 -23.69 -12.83 1.35
CA GLN A 375 -24.07 -12.29 0.04
C GLN A 375 -25.58 -12.01 -0.03
N HIS A 376 -26.41 -12.92 0.48
CA HIS A 376 -27.86 -12.72 0.53
C HIS A 376 -28.26 -11.57 1.47
N CYS A 377 -27.64 -11.47 2.66
CA CYS A 377 -27.83 -10.32 3.57
C CYS A 377 -27.51 -9.00 2.86
N LEU A 378 -26.36 -8.92 2.19
CA LEU A 378 -25.95 -7.73 1.45
C LEU A 378 -26.93 -7.43 0.31
N GLN A 379 -27.32 -8.42 -0.49
CA GLN A 379 -28.29 -8.24 -1.56
C GLN A 379 -29.63 -7.71 -1.04
N LYS A 380 -30.10 -8.20 0.11
CA LYS A 380 -31.33 -7.72 0.74
C LYS A 380 -31.22 -6.31 1.30
N ALA A 381 -30.10 -5.97 1.92
CA ALA A 381 -29.83 -4.60 2.34
C ALA A 381 -29.81 -3.63 1.14
N LEU A 382 -29.25 -4.05 0.00
CA LEU A 382 -29.20 -3.26 -1.23
C LEU A 382 -30.56 -3.09 -1.92
N GLN A 383 -31.41 -4.12 -1.92
CA GLN A 383 -32.76 -4.03 -2.50
C GLN A 383 -33.66 -3.02 -1.77
N ARG A 384 -33.36 -2.74 -0.50
CA ARG A 384 -34.14 -1.84 0.35
C ARG A 384 -33.51 -0.44 0.45
N HIS A 385 -32.39 -0.20 -0.23
CA HIS A 385 -31.58 1.00 -0.13
C HIS A 385 -32.39 2.29 -0.39
N GLY A 386 -32.50 3.12 0.64
CA GLY A 386 -33.15 4.43 0.58
C GLY A 386 -33.16 5.23 1.90
N SER A 387 -32.82 4.62 3.04
CA SER A 387 -32.75 5.26 4.36
C SER A 387 -31.37 5.14 5.04
N GLY A 388 -31.02 6.08 5.93
CA GLY A 388 -29.69 6.14 6.57
C GLY A 388 -29.33 4.93 7.43
N ALA A 389 -30.31 4.23 8.02
CA ALA A 389 -30.08 3.04 8.85
C ALA A 389 -29.65 1.80 8.03
N GLU A 390 -30.04 1.73 6.76
CA GLU A 390 -29.68 0.63 5.85
C GLU A 390 -28.24 0.72 5.39
N GLN A 391 -27.65 1.92 5.38
CA GLN A 391 -26.26 2.12 5.02
C GLN A 391 -25.31 1.52 6.08
N GLU A 392 -25.60 1.71 7.37
CA GLU A 392 -24.83 1.11 8.47
C GLU A 392 -24.85 -0.43 8.44
N CYS A 393 -25.97 -0.99 7.98
CA CYS A 393 -26.15 -2.42 7.78
C CYS A 393 -25.19 -2.95 6.69
N VAL A 394 -25.11 -2.26 5.55
CA VAL A 394 -24.22 -2.62 4.44
C VAL A 394 -22.75 -2.56 4.89
N ASP A 395 -22.36 -1.49 5.58
CA ASP A 395 -21.00 -1.29 6.08
C ASP A 395 -20.55 -2.44 6.98
N ARG A 396 -21.40 -2.83 7.93
CA ARG A 396 -21.10 -3.91 8.89
C ARG A 396 -21.06 -5.29 8.24
N LEU A 397 -21.98 -5.57 7.33
CA LEU A 397 -22.01 -6.83 6.58
C LEU A 397 -20.80 -6.97 5.66
N LEU A 398 -20.37 -5.88 5.01
CA LEU A 398 -19.17 -5.84 4.19
C LEU A 398 -17.92 -6.14 5.01
N LEU A 399 -17.79 -5.49 6.17
CA LEU A 399 -16.66 -5.70 7.08
C LEU A 399 -16.58 -7.16 7.57
N SER A 400 -17.74 -7.73 7.94
CA SER A 400 -17.85 -9.12 8.36
C SER A 400 -17.48 -10.09 7.24
N LEU A 401 -17.93 -9.81 6.00
CA LEU A 401 -17.60 -10.64 4.84
C LEU A 401 -16.09 -10.63 4.54
N ILE A 402 -15.44 -9.46 4.55
CA ILE A 402 -13.99 -9.36 4.34
C ILE A 402 -13.24 -10.19 5.39
N PHE A 403 -13.65 -10.08 6.66
CA PHE A 403 -13.07 -10.86 7.75
C PHE A 403 -13.30 -12.38 7.59
N HIS A 404 -14.47 -12.79 7.10
CA HIS A 404 -14.78 -14.18 6.81
C HIS A 404 -13.92 -14.72 5.65
N CYS A 405 -13.86 -13.99 4.53
CA CYS A 405 -13.07 -14.36 3.36
C CYS A 405 -11.58 -14.51 3.71
N ALA A 406 -11.06 -13.71 4.65
CA ALA A 406 -9.69 -13.80 5.11
C ALA A 406 -9.35 -15.08 5.89
N LYS A 407 -10.36 -15.84 6.31
CA LYS A 407 -10.19 -17.13 6.98
C LYS A 407 -10.53 -18.32 6.09
N ASP A 408 -10.93 -18.08 4.85
CA ASP A 408 -11.24 -19.15 3.90
C ASP A 408 -9.96 -19.92 3.55
N GLU A 409 -10.07 -21.25 3.50
CA GLU A 409 -8.98 -22.14 3.07
C GLU A 409 -8.74 -22.04 1.56
N ASP A 410 -9.76 -21.67 0.79
CA ASP A 410 -9.70 -21.44 -0.65
C ASP A 410 -9.58 -19.94 -0.96
N HIS A 411 -8.35 -19.49 -1.16
CA HIS A 411 -8.05 -18.08 -1.44
C HIS A 411 -8.66 -17.59 -2.76
N GLU A 412 -8.70 -18.40 -3.81
CA GLU A 412 -9.27 -18.01 -5.11
C GLU A 412 -10.77 -17.74 -4.98
N ARG A 413 -11.49 -18.65 -4.29
CA ARG A 413 -12.91 -18.47 -3.97
C ARG A 413 -13.14 -17.22 -3.13
N ALA A 414 -12.31 -16.98 -2.11
CA ALA A 414 -12.42 -15.80 -1.25
C ALA A 414 -12.27 -14.50 -2.05
N MET A 415 -11.25 -14.41 -2.92
CA MET A 415 -11.01 -13.22 -3.73
C MET A 415 -12.12 -12.99 -4.75
N LYS A 416 -12.61 -14.05 -5.40
CA LYS A 416 -13.76 -13.97 -6.32
C LYS A 416 -15.03 -13.49 -5.60
N THR A 417 -15.23 -13.92 -4.37
CA THR A 417 -16.35 -13.48 -3.52
C THR A 417 -16.27 -11.98 -3.22
N ILE A 418 -15.09 -11.51 -2.80
CA ILE A 418 -14.84 -10.09 -2.51
C ILE A 418 -15.09 -9.25 -3.77
N ASP A 419 -14.54 -9.65 -4.91
CA ASP A 419 -14.71 -8.92 -6.18
C ASP A 419 -16.18 -8.85 -6.62
N THR A 420 -16.91 -9.97 -6.52
CA THR A 420 -18.34 -10.05 -6.84
C THR A 420 -19.16 -9.09 -5.95
N VAL A 421 -18.88 -9.07 -4.65
CA VAL A 421 -19.60 -8.20 -3.70
C VAL A 421 -19.24 -6.73 -3.92
N PHE A 422 -17.96 -6.40 -4.09
CA PHE A 422 -17.54 -5.03 -4.37
C PHE A 422 -18.14 -4.50 -5.68
N THR A 423 -18.19 -5.34 -6.71
CA THR A 423 -18.83 -5.01 -8.00
C THR A 423 -20.33 -4.77 -7.82
N SER A 424 -21.01 -5.62 -7.04
CA SER A 424 -22.45 -5.49 -6.77
C SER A 424 -22.78 -4.19 -6.02
N LEU A 425 -21.95 -3.82 -5.03
CA LEU A 425 -22.08 -2.55 -4.31
C LEU A 425 -21.87 -1.34 -5.22
N CYS A 426 -20.89 -1.40 -6.12
CA CYS A 426 -20.68 -0.34 -7.11
C CYS A 426 -21.82 -0.23 -8.13
N GLN A 427 -22.42 -1.35 -8.55
CA GLN A 427 -23.56 -1.37 -9.47
C GLN A 427 -24.83 -0.83 -8.81
N ALA A 428 -24.98 -1.01 -7.50
CA ALA A 428 -26.05 -0.44 -6.70
C ALA A 428 -25.78 1.03 -6.28
N GLU A 429 -24.73 1.67 -6.83
CA GLU A 429 -24.36 3.07 -6.56
C GLU A 429 -24.15 3.40 -5.07
N VAL A 430 -23.72 2.42 -4.27
CA VAL A 430 -23.46 2.62 -2.85
C VAL A 430 -22.17 3.42 -2.64
N GLU A 431 -22.28 4.53 -1.92
CA GLU A 431 -21.14 5.31 -1.46
C GLU A 431 -20.83 5.00 0.01
N LEU A 432 -19.75 4.24 0.26
CA LEU A 432 -19.30 3.95 1.62
C LEU A 432 -18.80 5.21 2.31
N ALA A 433 -19.23 5.48 3.54
CA ALA A 433 -18.69 6.60 4.32
C ALA A 433 -17.18 6.44 4.60
N SER A 434 -16.53 7.52 5.04
CA SER A 434 -15.07 7.56 5.28
C SER A 434 -14.60 6.52 6.32
N VAL A 435 -15.35 6.34 7.41
CA VAL A 435 -14.99 5.39 8.49
C VAL A 435 -15.07 3.92 8.01
N PRO A 436 -16.20 3.44 7.44
CA PRO A 436 -16.29 2.10 6.84
C PRO A 436 -15.25 1.85 5.74
N THR A 437 -15.00 2.84 4.88
CA THR A 437 -13.97 2.77 3.84
C THR A 437 -12.60 2.50 4.44
N THR A 438 -12.22 3.27 5.46
CA THR A 438 -10.93 3.12 6.15
C THR A 438 -10.83 1.77 6.84
N ALA A 439 -11.90 1.29 7.48
CA ALA A 439 -11.93 0.00 8.17
C ALA A 439 -11.75 -1.18 7.19
N CYS A 440 -12.48 -1.16 6.05
CA CYS A 440 -12.34 -2.17 5.00
C CYS A 440 -10.91 -2.20 4.43
N LEU A 441 -10.38 -1.03 4.05
CA LEU A 441 -9.02 -0.91 3.49
C LEU A 441 -7.96 -1.37 4.50
N THR A 442 -8.13 -1.04 5.78
CA THR A 442 -7.22 -1.47 6.84
C THR A 442 -7.20 -2.99 6.97
N LEU A 443 -8.36 -3.65 6.94
CA LEU A 443 -8.44 -5.12 6.97
C LEU A 443 -7.77 -5.74 5.74
N LEU A 444 -8.08 -5.25 4.53
CA LEU A 444 -7.46 -5.74 3.29
C LEU A 444 -5.93 -5.61 3.35
N TRP A 445 -5.42 -4.50 3.87
CA TRP A 445 -3.98 -4.31 4.04
C TRP A 445 -3.38 -5.19 5.12
N GLN A 446 -4.03 -5.36 6.26
CA GLN A 446 -3.54 -6.23 7.33
C GLN A 446 -3.41 -7.67 6.85
N TYR A 447 -4.38 -8.17 6.09
CA TYR A 447 -4.30 -9.51 5.50
C TYR A 447 -3.26 -9.57 4.38
N GLY A 448 -3.22 -8.60 3.47
CA GLY A 448 -2.16 -8.51 2.46
C GLY A 448 -0.76 -8.50 3.08
N ASP A 449 -0.54 -7.69 4.12
CA ASP A 449 0.73 -7.63 4.85
C ASP A 449 1.01 -8.97 5.56
N ARG A 450 0.02 -9.62 6.17
CA ARG A 450 0.19 -10.95 6.78
C ARG A 450 0.63 -12.02 5.76
N HIS A 451 0.00 -12.07 4.59
CA HIS A 451 0.38 -12.99 3.51
C HIS A 451 1.79 -12.66 2.96
N TYR A 452 2.13 -11.37 2.86
CA TYR A 452 3.45 -10.92 2.44
C TYR A 452 4.55 -11.40 3.38
N HIS A 453 4.39 -11.19 4.69
CA HIS A 453 5.35 -11.66 5.70
C HIS A 453 5.44 -13.20 5.76
N ALA A 454 4.35 -13.89 5.41
CA ALA A 454 4.33 -15.35 5.25
C ALA A 454 4.95 -15.85 3.92
N LYS A 455 5.52 -14.96 3.09
CA LYS A 455 6.07 -15.24 1.76
C LYS A 455 5.05 -15.83 0.77
N LYS A 456 3.76 -15.62 1.02
CA LYS A 456 2.66 -15.96 0.12
C LYS A 456 2.33 -14.76 -0.76
N TRP A 457 3.28 -14.39 -1.61
CA TRP A 457 3.24 -13.11 -2.31
C TRP A 457 2.11 -12.99 -3.33
N SER A 458 1.70 -14.09 -3.99
CA SER A 458 0.58 -14.08 -4.94
C SER A 458 -0.72 -13.72 -4.22
N GLU A 459 -0.99 -14.43 -3.12
CA GLU A 459 -2.15 -14.18 -2.26
C GLU A 459 -2.13 -12.76 -1.68
N ALA A 460 -0.96 -12.28 -1.25
CA ALA A 460 -0.79 -10.91 -0.77
C ALA A 460 -1.12 -9.87 -1.84
N ALA A 461 -0.70 -10.10 -3.09
CA ALA A 461 -0.99 -9.21 -4.20
C ALA A 461 -2.50 -9.10 -4.44
N ASP A 462 -3.25 -10.20 -4.37
CA ASP A 462 -4.71 -10.20 -4.57
C ASP A 462 -5.43 -9.36 -3.51
N TRP A 463 -5.03 -9.48 -2.24
CA TRP A 463 -5.56 -8.65 -1.14
C TRP A 463 -5.32 -7.15 -1.38
N PHE A 464 -4.11 -6.78 -1.83
CA PHE A 464 -3.81 -5.40 -2.17
C PHE A 464 -4.58 -4.93 -3.40
N VAL A 465 -4.73 -5.77 -4.44
CA VAL A 465 -5.53 -5.46 -5.63
C VAL A 465 -7.00 -5.25 -5.26
N ALA A 466 -7.58 -6.05 -4.37
CA ALA A 466 -8.94 -5.84 -3.88
C ALA A 466 -9.11 -4.45 -3.22
N GLY A 467 -8.10 -3.98 -2.49
CA GLY A 467 -8.09 -2.63 -1.91
C GLY A 467 -7.99 -1.48 -2.93
N SER A 468 -7.76 -1.78 -4.21
CA SER A 468 -7.73 -0.79 -5.29
C SER A 468 -9.08 -0.60 -6.01
N HIS A 469 -10.11 -1.35 -5.61
CA HIS A 469 -11.42 -1.38 -6.26
C HIS A 469 -12.12 -0.01 -6.29
N LYS A 470 -12.94 0.25 -7.32
CA LYS A 470 -13.63 1.53 -7.54
C LYS A 470 -14.49 1.97 -6.34
N LEU A 471 -15.00 1.00 -5.58
CA LEU A 471 -15.80 1.19 -4.37
C LEU A 471 -15.16 2.15 -3.36
N PHE A 472 -13.83 2.14 -3.24
CA PHE A 472 -13.12 2.97 -2.25
C PHE A 472 -12.64 4.32 -2.81
N ARG A 473 -12.85 4.59 -4.10
CA ARG A 473 -12.25 5.76 -4.79
C ARG A 473 -12.83 7.09 -4.32
N THR A 474 -14.14 7.16 -4.04
CA THR A 474 -14.83 8.41 -3.68
C THR A 474 -14.26 9.05 -2.41
N ASN A 475 -14.03 8.25 -1.37
CA ASN A 475 -13.54 8.73 -0.08
C ASN A 475 -12.03 8.52 0.15
N SER A 476 -11.31 7.90 -0.82
CA SER A 476 -9.89 7.56 -0.67
C SER A 476 -9.17 7.40 -2.03
N PRO A 477 -9.14 8.44 -2.88
CA PRO A 477 -8.61 8.33 -4.25
C PRO A 477 -7.11 7.99 -4.30
N ALA A 478 -6.30 8.57 -3.40
CA ALA A 478 -4.86 8.31 -3.32
C ALA A 478 -4.52 6.88 -2.86
N THR A 479 -5.49 6.19 -2.27
CA THR A 479 -5.28 4.88 -1.65
C THR A 479 -5.16 3.75 -2.66
N SER A 480 -5.79 3.90 -3.83
CA SER A 480 -5.70 2.94 -4.94
C SER A 480 -4.26 2.81 -5.46
N ALA A 481 -3.52 3.92 -5.61
CA ALA A 481 -2.12 3.91 -6.02
C ALA A 481 -1.22 3.18 -5.00
N LYS A 482 -1.47 3.40 -3.70
CA LYS A 482 -0.76 2.69 -2.61
C LYS A 482 -0.99 1.18 -2.70
N CYS A 483 -2.23 0.75 -2.94
CA CYS A 483 -2.59 -0.66 -3.12
C CYS A 483 -1.87 -1.28 -4.32
N PHE A 484 -1.87 -0.63 -5.49
CA PHE A 484 -1.14 -1.12 -6.66
C PHE A 484 0.36 -1.19 -6.43
N ARG A 485 0.98 -0.19 -5.77
CA ARG A 485 2.40 -0.23 -5.42
C ARG A 485 2.73 -1.42 -4.51
N LYS A 486 1.92 -1.68 -3.47
CA LYS A 486 2.10 -2.86 -2.60
C LYS A 486 1.93 -4.18 -3.36
N ALA A 487 0.91 -4.30 -4.21
CA ALA A 487 0.73 -5.49 -5.07
C ALA A 487 1.91 -5.69 -6.02
N THR A 488 2.45 -4.60 -6.58
CA THR A 488 3.62 -4.62 -7.46
C THR A 488 4.85 -5.15 -6.72
N LEU A 489 5.12 -4.69 -5.49
CA LEU A 489 6.20 -5.21 -4.66
C LEU A 489 6.07 -6.73 -4.43
N CYS A 490 4.85 -7.25 -4.25
CA CYS A 490 4.61 -8.68 -4.14
C CYS A 490 4.98 -9.45 -5.42
N TYR A 491 4.70 -8.90 -6.60
CA TYR A 491 5.08 -9.51 -7.87
C TYR A 491 6.60 -9.43 -8.13
N ILE A 492 7.27 -8.37 -7.66
CA ILE A 492 8.74 -8.27 -7.71
C ILE A 492 9.39 -9.38 -6.90
N GLU A 493 8.93 -9.62 -5.66
CA GLU A 493 9.44 -10.71 -4.81
C GLU A 493 9.23 -12.10 -5.44
N GLN A 494 8.14 -12.28 -6.19
CA GLN A 494 7.88 -13.50 -6.99
C GLN A 494 8.70 -13.61 -8.27
N ARG A 495 9.43 -12.56 -8.65
CA ARG A 495 10.12 -12.44 -9.94
C ARG A 495 9.17 -12.43 -11.15
N GLU A 496 7.91 -12.08 -10.96
CA GLU A 496 6.91 -11.93 -12.02
C GLU A 496 6.89 -10.49 -12.55
N TYR A 497 8.01 -10.05 -13.12
CA TYR A 497 8.22 -8.65 -13.51
C TYR A 497 7.22 -8.14 -14.56
N ALA A 498 6.77 -9.00 -15.47
CA ALA A 498 5.74 -8.63 -16.45
C ALA A 498 4.41 -8.24 -15.79
N ARG A 499 4.00 -8.96 -14.74
CA ARG A 499 2.80 -8.63 -13.95
C ARG A 499 3.04 -7.41 -13.06
N ALA A 500 4.23 -7.27 -12.47
CA ALA A 500 4.60 -6.06 -11.76
C ALA A 500 4.45 -4.81 -12.65
N SER A 501 4.97 -4.86 -13.88
CA SER A 501 4.86 -3.79 -14.86
C SER A 501 3.42 -3.51 -15.31
N THR A 502 2.54 -4.52 -15.39
CA THR A 502 1.13 -4.28 -15.75
C THR A 502 0.36 -3.60 -14.62
N VAL A 503 0.62 -3.98 -13.37
CA VAL A 503 -0.05 -3.41 -12.20
C VAL A 503 0.42 -1.98 -11.94
N ILE A 504 1.73 -1.70 -12.00
CA ILE A 504 2.26 -0.37 -11.69
C ILE A 504 1.80 0.70 -12.70
N ARG A 505 1.53 0.32 -13.96
CA ARG A 505 0.97 1.23 -14.98
C ARG A 505 -0.43 1.77 -14.62
N ARG A 506 -1.11 1.19 -13.63
CA ARG A 506 -2.39 1.68 -13.12
C ARG A 506 -2.22 2.81 -12.10
N CYS A 507 -1.00 3.07 -11.65
CA CYS A 507 -0.68 4.20 -10.77
C CYS A 507 -0.50 5.50 -11.56
N PRO A 508 -0.73 6.66 -10.92
CA PRO A 508 -0.35 7.95 -11.48
C PRO A 508 1.16 8.06 -11.72
N THR A 509 1.55 8.67 -12.84
CA THR A 509 2.97 8.92 -13.21
C THR A 509 3.53 10.22 -12.63
N ASN A 510 2.74 10.97 -11.85
CA ASN A 510 3.18 12.16 -11.13
C ASN A 510 3.58 11.87 -9.68
N GLU A 511 3.83 10.60 -9.31
CA GLU A 511 4.27 10.20 -7.97
C GLU A 511 5.69 9.59 -8.03
N ALA A 512 6.62 10.15 -7.25
CA ALA A 512 7.99 9.66 -7.08
C ALA A 512 8.02 8.22 -6.60
N LYS A 513 7.09 7.84 -5.70
CA LYS A 513 6.95 6.47 -5.20
C LYS A 513 6.58 5.48 -6.30
N THR A 514 5.87 5.90 -7.33
CA THR A 514 5.56 5.05 -8.50
C THR A 514 6.83 4.82 -9.31
N HIS A 515 7.57 5.88 -9.61
CA HIS A 515 8.84 5.78 -10.34
C HIS A 515 9.91 5.00 -9.59
N TYR A 516 9.96 5.10 -8.25
CA TYR A 516 10.84 4.26 -7.44
C TYR A 516 10.54 2.77 -7.63
N VAL A 517 9.26 2.38 -7.67
CA VAL A 517 8.88 0.98 -7.92
C VAL A 517 9.16 0.57 -9.37
N ILE A 518 8.98 1.46 -10.35
CA ILE A 518 9.38 1.21 -11.75
C ILE A 518 10.90 0.98 -11.84
N PHE A 519 11.69 1.80 -11.16
CA PHE A 519 13.14 1.63 -11.02
C PHE A 519 13.49 0.25 -10.44
N LEU A 520 12.81 -0.20 -9.38
CA LEU A 520 13.04 -1.54 -8.81
C LEU A 520 12.79 -2.65 -9.83
N ILE A 521 11.69 -2.56 -10.59
CA ILE A 521 11.38 -3.55 -11.64
C ILE A 521 12.50 -3.57 -12.69
N ALA A 522 12.89 -2.41 -13.20
CA ALA A 522 13.91 -2.27 -14.24
C ALA A 522 15.27 -2.82 -13.78
N VAL A 523 15.69 -2.51 -12.54
CA VAL A 523 16.92 -3.06 -11.95
C VAL A 523 16.87 -4.58 -11.86
N HIS A 524 15.77 -5.15 -11.36
CA HIS A 524 15.64 -6.61 -11.27
C HIS A 524 15.58 -7.31 -12.64
N GLN A 525 15.15 -6.60 -13.70
CA GLN A 525 15.17 -7.10 -15.07
C GLN A 525 16.50 -6.85 -15.80
N GLY A 526 17.43 -6.08 -15.23
CA GLY A 526 18.68 -5.69 -15.88
C GLY A 526 18.50 -4.64 -16.99
N LEU A 527 17.40 -3.88 -16.97
CA LEU A 527 17.09 -2.87 -17.98
C LEU A 527 17.66 -1.51 -17.54
N GLU A 528 18.93 -1.22 -17.89
CA GLU A 528 19.63 -0.02 -17.43
C GLU A 528 18.93 1.29 -17.84
N ASP A 529 18.57 1.42 -19.12
CA ASP A 529 17.97 2.65 -19.66
C ASP A 529 16.62 2.97 -19.01
N GLU A 530 15.79 1.95 -18.75
CA GLU A 530 14.50 2.11 -18.07
C GLU A 530 14.70 2.52 -16.61
N ALA A 531 15.69 1.94 -15.91
CA ALA A 531 16.02 2.32 -14.55
C ALA A 531 16.51 3.79 -14.47
N ILE A 532 17.37 4.21 -15.40
CA ILE A 532 17.85 5.60 -15.50
C ILE A 532 16.69 6.56 -15.82
N GLY A 533 15.80 6.17 -16.74
CA GLY A 533 14.58 6.92 -17.04
C GLY A 533 13.69 7.11 -15.81
N ALA A 534 13.45 6.03 -15.06
CA ALA A 534 12.65 6.08 -13.84
C ALA A 534 13.26 6.99 -12.76
N VAL A 535 14.59 7.02 -12.60
CA VAL A 535 15.27 7.93 -11.67
C VAL A 535 15.05 9.40 -12.06
N ARG A 536 15.07 9.70 -13.38
CA ARG A 536 14.81 11.06 -13.88
C ARG A 536 13.38 11.52 -13.63
N GLU A 537 12.40 10.64 -13.87
CA GLU A 537 10.99 10.95 -13.62
C GLU A 537 10.67 10.98 -12.11
N MET A 538 11.40 10.21 -11.30
CA MET A 538 11.29 10.28 -9.84
C MET A 538 11.71 11.65 -9.31
N LEU A 539 12.74 12.27 -9.88
CA LEU A 539 13.21 13.61 -9.51
C LEU A 539 12.24 14.74 -9.92
N SER A 540 11.46 14.55 -10.99
CA SER A 540 10.52 15.56 -11.48
C SER A 540 9.19 15.56 -10.71
N ALA A 541 8.93 14.53 -9.91
CA ALA A 541 7.69 14.35 -9.18
C ALA A 541 7.60 15.21 -7.90
N PRO A 542 6.41 15.74 -7.56
CA PRO A 542 6.19 16.64 -6.42
C PRO A 542 6.41 16.00 -5.04
N ASP A 543 6.25 14.68 -4.89
CA ASP A 543 6.43 13.94 -3.63
C ASP A 543 7.82 13.30 -3.50
N PHE A 544 8.80 13.78 -4.28
CA PHE A 544 10.19 13.32 -4.23
C PHE A 544 10.81 13.49 -2.84
N ASP A 545 11.44 12.41 -2.34
CA ASP A 545 12.24 12.39 -1.12
C ASP A 545 13.66 11.94 -1.46
N ARG A 546 14.68 12.71 -1.05
CA ARG A 546 16.10 12.40 -1.25
C ARG A 546 16.48 11.02 -0.73
N ASN A 547 15.82 10.51 0.31
CA ASN A 547 16.03 9.14 0.81
C ASN A 547 15.79 8.06 -0.26
N MET A 548 14.91 8.32 -1.24
CA MET A 548 14.67 7.38 -2.35
C MET A 548 15.91 7.22 -3.23
N LEU A 549 16.69 8.29 -3.46
CA LEU A 549 17.96 8.20 -4.19
C LEU A 549 19.04 7.46 -3.39
N LEU A 550 19.05 7.60 -2.06
CA LEU A 550 19.96 6.82 -1.21
C LEU A 550 19.66 5.33 -1.30
N LEU A 551 18.38 4.95 -1.25
CA LEU A 551 17.95 3.57 -1.46
C LEU A 551 18.26 3.08 -2.87
N ALA A 552 18.00 3.90 -3.90
CA ALA A 552 18.34 3.58 -5.28
C ALA A 552 19.86 3.39 -5.48
N THR A 553 20.68 4.16 -4.76
CA THR A 553 22.15 4.02 -4.76
C THR A 553 22.54 2.66 -4.21
N GLN A 554 21.98 2.28 -3.06
CA GLN A 554 22.24 0.98 -2.43
C GLN A 554 21.84 -0.18 -3.35
N ILE A 555 20.64 -0.11 -3.94
CA ILE A 555 20.09 -1.17 -4.78
C ILE A 555 20.87 -1.31 -6.10
N SER A 556 21.22 -0.19 -6.75
CA SER A 556 22.03 -0.21 -7.97
C SER A 556 23.43 -0.78 -7.70
N HIS A 557 24.01 -0.45 -6.55
CA HIS A 557 25.30 -1.00 -6.13
C HIS A 557 25.24 -2.50 -5.84
N GLN A 558 24.24 -2.96 -5.07
CA GLN A 558 24.05 -4.38 -4.74
C GLN A 558 23.72 -5.24 -5.97
N SER A 559 23.08 -4.64 -6.98
CA SER A 559 22.75 -5.30 -8.24
C SER A 559 23.88 -5.24 -9.27
N GLU A 560 25.04 -4.67 -8.90
CA GLU A 560 26.23 -4.49 -9.75
C GLU A 560 25.98 -3.70 -11.06
N MET A 561 24.90 -2.93 -11.12
CA MET A 561 24.53 -2.11 -12.28
C MET A 561 25.25 -0.75 -12.23
N LYS A 562 26.51 -0.75 -12.69
CA LYS A 562 27.40 0.42 -12.59
C LYS A 562 26.88 1.64 -13.36
N GLY A 563 26.26 1.47 -14.53
CA GLY A 563 25.70 2.58 -15.32
C GLY A 563 24.54 3.27 -14.60
N VAL A 564 23.61 2.47 -14.05
CA VAL A 564 22.50 2.97 -13.23
C VAL A 564 23.02 3.64 -11.96
N LEU A 565 23.98 3.03 -11.27
CA LEU A 565 24.59 3.60 -10.07
C LEU A 565 25.23 4.97 -10.34
N LEU A 566 25.92 5.12 -11.48
CA LEU A 566 26.49 6.39 -11.89
C LEU A 566 25.39 7.45 -12.04
N SER A 567 24.32 7.15 -12.78
CA SER A 567 23.21 8.08 -12.98
C SER A 567 22.49 8.43 -11.66
N VAL A 568 22.36 7.50 -10.72
CA VAL A 568 21.75 7.77 -9.41
C VAL A 568 22.63 8.68 -8.55
N LEU A 569 23.95 8.48 -8.55
CA LEU A 569 24.90 9.34 -7.83
C LEU A 569 24.92 10.77 -8.41
N GLU A 570 24.85 10.91 -9.73
CA GLU A 570 24.73 12.22 -10.39
C GLU A 570 23.40 12.90 -10.07
N ALA A 571 22.29 12.15 -10.04
CA ALA A 571 21.00 12.65 -9.57
C ALA A 571 21.09 13.14 -8.12
N LEU A 572 21.73 12.36 -7.24
CA LEU A 572 21.91 12.72 -5.83
C LEU A 572 22.74 14.01 -5.68
N LEU A 573 23.83 14.15 -6.46
CA LEU A 573 24.64 15.36 -6.48
C LEU A 573 23.83 16.58 -6.93
N LYS A 574 22.96 16.45 -7.94
CA LYS A 574 22.09 17.55 -8.40
C LYS A 574 21.07 18.01 -7.36
N THR A 575 20.69 17.14 -6.41
CA THR A 575 19.76 17.52 -5.33
C THR A 575 20.41 18.32 -4.21
N LEU A 576 21.75 18.37 -4.14
CA LEU A 576 22.46 19.15 -3.15
C LEU A 576 22.32 20.65 -3.45
N LYS A 577 21.75 21.38 -2.50
CA LYS A 577 21.76 22.85 -2.50
C LYS A 577 22.92 23.30 -1.63
N LEU A 578 23.90 23.95 -2.24
CA LEU A 578 25.02 24.53 -1.53
C LEU A 578 24.50 25.60 -0.56
N ASP A 579 24.77 25.41 0.72
CA ASP A 579 24.46 26.34 1.80
C ASP A 579 25.74 26.92 2.39
N ASN A 580 25.60 27.98 3.21
CA ASN A 580 26.76 28.65 3.81
C ASN A 580 27.41 27.85 4.95
N SER A 581 26.90 26.66 5.28
CA SER A 581 27.37 25.86 6.43
C SER A 581 28.64 25.05 6.13
N GLY A 582 29.02 24.91 4.86
CA GLY A 582 30.22 24.18 4.43
C GLY A 582 30.09 22.64 4.45
N GLU A 583 29.16 22.07 5.22
CA GLU A 583 28.90 20.63 5.28
C GLU A 583 28.41 20.08 3.93
N THR A 584 27.54 20.82 3.24
CA THR A 584 27.05 20.44 1.90
C THR A 584 28.16 20.36 0.85
N VAL A 585 29.24 21.15 1.01
CA VAL A 585 30.42 21.10 0.13
C VAL A 585 31.18 19.79 0.35
N VAL A 586 31.34 19.35 1.60
CA VAL A 586 32.00 18.07 1.92
C VAL A 586 31.22 16.88 1.36
N GLU A 587 29.88 16.90 1.50
CA GLU A 587 29.02 15.89 0.88
C GLU A 587 29.16 15.87 -0.65
N ALA A 588 29.13 17.05 -1.29
CA ALA A 588 29.28 17.17 -2.73
C ALA A 588 30.64 16.63 -3.21
N MET A 589 31.74 16.95 -2.52
CA MET A 589 33.08 16.45 -2.84
C MET A 589 33.17 14.93 -2.70
N THR A 590 32.52 14.37 -1.68
CA THR A 590 32.44 12.92 -1.47
C THR A 590 31.70 12.23 -2.62
N LEU A 591 30.55 12.77 -3.04
CA LEU A 591 29.79 12.25 -4.17
C LEU A 591 30.57 12.35 -5.48
N ILE A 592 31.19 13.50 -5.76
CA ILE A 592 32.03 13.69 -6.95
C ILE A 592 33.15 12.65 -6.99
N ARG A 593 33.81 12.40 -5.86
CA ARG A 593 34.85 11.36 -5.76
C ARG A 593 34.32 9.96 -6.06
N CYS A 594 33.13 9.61 -5.58
CA CYS A 594 32.48 8.33 -5.89
C CYS A 594 32.13 8.22 -7.38
N ILE A 595 31.56 9.28 -7.95
CA ILE A 595 31.19 9.36 -9.37
C ILE A 595 32.43 9.20 -10.26
N ILE A 596 33.50 9.96 -9.99
CA ILE A 596 34.76 9.87 -10.75
C ILE A 596 35.34 8.47 -10.69
N ARG A 597 35.44 7.86 -9.49
CA ARG A 597 35.95 6.49 -9.35
C ARG A 597 35.13 5.48 -10.15
N LEU A 598 33.80 5.61 -10.12
CA LEU A 598 32.91 4.72 -10.84
C LEU A 598 33.02 4.90 -12.35
N ALA A 599 33.03 6.15 -12.83
CA ALA A 599 33.17 6.46 -14.26
C ALA A 599 34.55 6.02 -14.81
N LEU A 600 35.64 6.23 -14.07
CA LEU A 600 36.96 5.71 -14.42
C LEU A 600 36.97 4.17 -14.45
N GLY A 601 36.29 3.52 -13.50
CA GLY A 601 36.13 2.06 -13.51
C GLY A 601 35.31 1.52 -14.69
N LEU A 602 34.37 2.32 -15.22
CA LEU A 602 33.60 2.01 -16.42
C LEU A 602 34.41 2.22 -17.71
N LEU A 603 35.36 3.17 -17.74
CA LEU A 603 36.22 3.42 -18.91
C LEU A 603 37.14 2.24 -19.28
N VAL A 604 37.39 1.33 -18.33
CA VAL A 604 38.17 0.10 -18.56
C VAL A 604 37.38 -0.91 -19.40
N ASP A 605 36.05 -0.82 -19.45
CA ASP A 605 35.21 -1.72 -20.23
C ASP A 605 35.33 -1.40 -21.75
N PRO A 606 35.71 -2.37 -22.60
CA PRO A 606 35.83 -2.15 -24.04
C PRO A 606 34.51 -1.76 -24.73
N THR A 607 33.37 -2.09 -24.14
CA THR A 607 32.03 -1.82 -24.70
C THR A 607 31.47 -0.47 -24.28
N ALA A 608 32.14 0.22 -23.35
CA ALA A 608 31.67 1.50 -22.85
C ALA A 608 31.78 2.62 -23.90
N ASN A 609 30.84 3.56 -23.84
CA ASN A 609 30.94 4.80 -24.61
C ASN A 609 32.02 5.70 -23.98
N ARG A 610 33.27 5.49 -24.42
CA ARG A 610 34.46 6.18 -23.89
C ARG A 610 34.32 7.70 -23.95
N THR A 611 33.84 8.25 -25.07
CA THR A 611 33.70 9.70 -25.25
C THR A 611 32.76 10.29 -24.21
N THR A 612 31.56 9.71 -24.02
CA THR A 612 30.60 10.21 -23.02
C THR A 612 31.13 10.07 -21.60
N LEU A 613 31.81 8.96 -21.26
CA LEU A 613 32.38 8.78 -19.93
C LEU A 613 33.55 9.73 -19.65
N ILE A 614 34.40 10.00 -20.65
CA ILE A 614 35.48 11.00 -20.56
C ILE A 614 34.86 12.37 -20.27
N ASP A 615 33.85 12.78 -21.04
CA ASP A 615 33.13 14.03 -20.80
C ASP A 615 32.53 14.08 -19.38
N THR A 616 31.90 13.00 -18.93
CA THR A 616 31.36 12.89 -17.56
C THR A 616 32.47 13.10 -16.52
N VAL A 617 33.59 12.38 -16.63
CA VAL A 617 34.73 12.50 -15.70
C VAL A 617 35.24 13.94 -15.65
N VAL A 618 35.49 14.56 -16.81
CA VAL A 618 36.01 15.92 -16.92
C VAL A 618 35.02 16.93 -16.31
N ASN A 619 33.73 16.82 -16.61
CA ASN A 619 32.70 17.71 -16.07
C ASN A 619 32.61 17.64 -14.54
N HIS A 620 32.75 16.45 -13.95
CA HIS A 620 32.76 16.30 -12.48
C HIS A 620 34.04 16.86 -11.86
N PHE A 621 35.19 16.73 -12.52
CA PHE A 621 36.43 17.42 -12.11
C PHE A 621 36.29 18.94 -12.20
N GLN A 622 35.68 19.48 -13.26
CA GLN A 622 35.40 20.91 -13.38
C GLN A 622 34.43 21.39 -12.29
N THR A 623 33.43 20.59 -11.95
CA THR A 623 32.50 20.89 -10.84
C THR A 623 33.24 20.95 -9.51
N ALA A 624 34.12 19.98 -9.23
CA ALA A 624 34.99 20.00 -8.06
C ALA A 624 35.91 21.23 -8.03
N ARG A 625 36.44 21.68 -9.18
CA ARG A 625 37.20 22.93 -9.29
C ARG A 625 36.38 24.13 -8.84
N ILE A 626 35.16 24.27 -9.36
CA ILE A 626 34.26 25.39 -9.00
C ILE A 626 33.95 25.38 -7.50
N LEU A 627 33.64 24.21 -6.92
CA LEU A 627 33.40 24.06 -5.48
C LEU A 627 34.63 24.44 -4.65
N THR A 628 35.82 24.07 -5.11
CA THR A 628 37.08 24.40 -4.43
C THR A 628 37.36 25.90 -4.47
N GLN A 629 37.11 26.56 -5.60
CA GLN A 629 37.23 28.02 -5.73
C GLN A 629 36.23 28.75 -4.82
N ALA A 630 34.98 28.29 -4.75
CA ALA A 630 33.99 28.84 -3.85
C ALA A 630 34.40 28.68 -2.37
N ALA A 631 34.90 27.50 -2.00
CA ALA A 631 35.44 27.25 -0.66
C ALA A 631 36.67 28.11 -0.35
N SER A 632 37.52 28.40 -1.36
CA SER A 632 38.67 29.32 -1.23
C SER A 632 38.22 30.73 -0.88
N ALA A 633 37.25 31.26 -1.63
CA ALA A 633 36.69 32.58 -1.40
C ALA A 633 36.07 32.73 0.01
N GLN A 634 35.50 31.64 0.52
CA GLN A 634 34.91 31.56 1.86
C GLN A 634 35.92 31.20 2.97
N LYS A 635 37.21 31.03 2.63
CA LYS A 635 38.27 30.57 3.56
C LYS A 635 37.97 29.23 4.24
N ALA A 636 37.23 28.36 3.55
CA ALA A 636 36.76 27.06 4.03
C ALA A 636 37.54 25.87 3.44
N ILE A 637 38.64 26.09 2.71
CA ILE A 637 39.43 25.02 2.07
C ILE A 637 39.87 23.93 3.05
N SER A 638 40.16 24.29 4.32
CA SER A 638 40.60 23.32 5.32
C SER A 638 39.61 22.16 5.50
N LEU A 639 38.30 22.41 5.35
CA LEU A 639 37.23 21.40 5.45
C LEU A 639 37.29 20.34 4.34
N ILE A 640 37.74 20.74 3.15
CA ILE A 640 37.80 19.88 1.94
C ILE A 640 39.22 19.54 1.51
N SER A 641 40.23 19.95 2.27
CA SER A 641 41.65 19.81 1.92
C SER A 641 42.05 18.37 1.54
N LYS A 642 41.52 17.37 2.25
CA LYS A 642 41.75 15.94 1.95
C LYS A 642 41.14 15.52 0.61
N ASP A 643 39.96 16.03 0.28
CA ASP A 643 39.29 15.71 -0.98
C ASP A 643 39.97 16.42 -2.14
N VAL A 644 40.31 17.70 -2.00
CA VAL A 644 41.09 18.46 -2.99
C VAL A 644 42.44 17.77 -3.24
N SER A 645 43.11 17.30 -2.18
CA SER A 645 44.38 16.55 -2.27
C SER A 645 44.24 15.25 -3.08
N TRP A 646 43.12 14.55 -2.92
CA TRP A 646 42.87 13.35 -3.74
C TRP A 646 42.47 13.71 -5.18
N LEU A 647 41.65 14.73 -5.36
CA LEU A 647 41.12 15.15 -6.66
C LEU A 647 42.23 15.64 -7.59
N TRP A 648 43.16 16.49 -7.14
CA TRP A 648 44.24 16.94 -8.02
C TRP A 648 45.14 15.80 -8.47
N ARG A 649 45.50 14.87 -7.55
CA ARG A 649 46.31 13.68 -7.89
C ARG A 649 45.59 12.81 -8.91
N THR A 650 44.29 12.61 -8.71
CA THR A 650 43.48 11.77 -9.60
C THR A 650 43.30 12.45 -10.95
N ALA A 651 43.03 13.75 -11.00
CA ALA A 651 42.95 14.53 -12.25
C ALA A 651 44.28 14.48 -13.01
N TYR A 652 45.41 14.69 -12.32
CA TYR A 652 46.75 14.64 -12.91
C TYR A 652 47.06 13.26 -13.47
N ASN A 653 46.87 12.19 -12.68
CA ASN A 653 47.14 10.82 -13.14
C ASN A 653 46.21 10.41 -14.28
N CYS A 654 44.95 10.82 -14.23
CA CYS A 654 43.98 10.60 -15.30
C CYS A 654 44.41 11.30 -16.59
N ALA A 655 44.89 12.54 -16.50
CA ALA A 655 45.42 13.27 -17.65
C ALA A 655 46.67 12.59 -18.23
N VAL A 656 47.62 12.18 -17.38
CA VAL A 656 48.84 11.46 -17.81
C VAL A 656 48.48 10.15 -18.52
N GLN A 657 47.56 9.37 -17.97
CA GLN A 657 47.07 8.15 -18.62
C GLN A 657 46.35 8.47 -19.94
N GLY A 658 45.54 9.52 -19.94
CA GLY A 658 44.83 10.02 -21.12
C GLY A 658 45.77 10.37 -22.27
N CYS A 659 46.94 10.96 -21.99
CA CYS A 659 47.96 11.23 -23.02
C CYS A 659 48.38 9.99 -23.83
N SER A 660 48.29 8.79 -23.24
CA SER A 660 48.62 7.53 -23.92
C SER A 660 47.40 6.77 -24.45
N GLU A 661 46.21 6.98 -23.89
CA GLU A 661 45.04 6.10 -24.11
C GLU A 661 43.82 6.79 -24.72
N TRP A 662 43.76 8.12 -24.73
CA TRP A 662 42.58 8.89 -25.16
C TRP A 662 42.88 9.68 -26.43
N GLU A 663 42.93 8.96 -27.55
CA GLU A 663 43.09 9.57 -28.88
C GLU A 663 41.96 10.57 -29.17
N HIS A 664 42.29 11.71 -29.80
CA HIS A 664 41.34 12.77 -30.19
C HIS A 664 40.60 13.42 -29.01
N SER A 665 41.20 13.40 -27.82
CA SER A 665 40.66 13.99 -26.59
C SER A 665 41.64 14.96 -25.92
N GLU A 666 42.52 15.58 -26.72
CA GLU A 666 43.63 16.45 -26.28
C GLU A 666 43.11 17.63 -25.46
N GLU A 667 41.97 18.21 -25.84
CA GLU A 667 41.33 19.30 -25.11
C GLU A 667 40.85 18.84 -23.72
N ARG A 668 40.28 17.64 -23.62
CA ARG A 668 39.83 17.04 -22.36
C ARG A 668 40.99 16.68 -21.44
N ILE A 669 42.09 16.19 -21.99
CA ILE A 669 43.33 15.93 -21.24
C ILE A 669 43.90 17.24 -20.69
N SER A 670 43.91 18.29 -21.53
CA SER A 670 44.37 19.63 -21.13
C SER A 670 43.48 20.23 -20.03
N ASP A 671 42.16 20.03 -20.11
CA ASP A 671 41.21 20.41 -19.06
C ASP A 671 41.51 19.72 -17.72
N LEU A 672 41.87 18.43 -17.73
CA LEU A 672 42.23 17.71 -16.50
C LEU A 672 43.52 18.25 -15.87
N PHE A 673 44.54 18.56 -16.68
CA PHE A 673 45.75 19.21 -16.18
C PHE A 673 45.46 20.62 -15.64
N ASN A 674 44.58 21.39 -16.29
CA ASN A 674 44.10 22.68 -15.79
C ASN A 674 43.39 22.54 -14.44
N VAL A 675 42.49 21.56 -14.30
CA VAL A 675 41.84 21.27 -13.02
C VAL A 675 42.87 20.88 -11.96
N ALA A 676 43.82 19.99 -12.27
CA ALA A 676 44.87 19.60 -11.33
C ALA A 676 45.70 20.79 -10.86
N ARG A 677 46.10 21.68 -11.79
CA ARG A 677 46.78 22.94 -11.50
C ARG A 677 45.96 23.81 -10.55
N ASP A 678 44.70 24.09 -10.88
CA ASP A 678 43.86 25.02 -10.11
C ASP A 678 43.59 24.50 -8.69
N LEU A 679 43.41 23.18 -8.54
CA LEU A 679 43.26 22.52 -7.23
C LEU A 679 44.56 22.54 -6.41
N LEU A 680 45.72 22.30 -7.05
CA LEU A 680 47.04 22.41 -6.42
C LEU A 680 47.31 23.84 -5.95
N GLU A 681 47.05 24.82 -6.80
CA GLU A 681 47.24 26.25 -6.49
C GLU A 681 46.38 26.67 -5.30
N ALA A 682 45.12 26.22 -5.23
CA ALA A 682 44.25 26.46 -4.08
C ALA A 682 44.80 25.86 -2.78
N LEU A 683 45.39 24.66 -2.82
CA LEU A 683 46.04 24.05 -1.65
C LEU A 683 47.29 24.82 -1.22
N CYS A 684 48.13 25.22 -2.18
CA CYS A 684 49.34 25.98 -1.88
C CYS A 684 49.02 27.33 -1.25
N GLN A 685 47.99 28.03 -1.72
CA GLN A 685 47.58 29.34 -1.20
C GLN A 685 46.87 29.24 0.16
N ALA A 686 46.16 28.15 0.44
CA ALA A 686 45.42 27.97 1.68
C ALA A 686 46.27 27.42 2.84
N SER A 687 47.46 26.86 2.55
CA SER A 687 48.31 26.28 3.58
C SER A 687 48.92 27.38 4.46
N PRO A 688 48.73 27.33 5.80
CA PRO A 688 49.39 28.24 6.73
C PRO A 688 50.85 27.86 7.01
N VAL A 689 51.32 26.70 6.52
CA VAL A 689 52.66 26.15 6.69
C VAL A 689 53.36 26.07 5.34
N ASP A 690 54.69 26.11 5.34
CA ASP A 690 55.49 25.86 4.13
C ASP A 690 55.04 24.56 3.46
N VAL A 691 54.71 24.69 2.17
CA VAL A 691 54.21 23.61 1.35
C VAL A 691 55.39 22.79 0.86
N ASP A 692 55.22 21.46 0.83
CA ASP A 692 56.22 20.53 0.32
C ASP A 692 56.68 20.91 -1.11
N PRO A 693 58.00 21.05 -1.36
CA PRO A 693 58.60 21.28 -2.67
C PRO A 693 58.00 20.44 -3.82
N GLU A 694 57.65 19.19 -3.55
CA GLU A 694 57.09 18.28 -4.56
C GLU A 694 55.75 18.77 -5.13
N LEU A 695 54.93 19.48 -4.34
CA LEU A 695 53.68 20.06 -4.82
C LEU A 695 53.92 21.18 -5.84
N PHE A 696 54.98 21.97 -5.67
CA PHE A 696 55.35 23.01 -6.64
C PHE A 696 55.82 22.39 -7.96
N LEU A 697 56.54 21.27 -7.91
CA LEU A 697 56.94 20.54 -9.11
C LEU A 697 55.71 19.99 -9.86
N HIS A 698 54.74 19.40 -9.16
CA HIS A 698 53.48 18.97 -9.77
C HIS A 698 52.66 20.14 -10.32
N LEU A 699 52.65 21.29 -9.65
CA LEU A 699 51.98 22.50 -10.14
C LEU A 699 52.61 23.00 -11.45
N ILE A 700 53.94 22.97 -11.54
CA ILE A 700 54.68 23.30 -12.77
C ILE A 700 54.36 22.29 -13.88
N ASN A 701 54.47 20.99 -13.59
CA ASN A 701 54.19 19.93 -14.55
C ASN A 701 52.75 20.01 -15.09
N ALA A 702 51.76 20.22 -14.21
CA ALA A 702 50.36 20.37 -14.61
C ALA A 702 50.15 21.64 -15.45
N SER A 703 50.76 22.76 -15.06
CA SER A 703 50.67 24.02 -15.82
C SER A 703 51.26 23.87 -17.22
N PHE A 704 52.47 23.30 -17.31
CA PHE A 704 53.17 23.08 -18.57
C PHE A 704 52.41 22.10 -19.47
N SER A 705 51.93 20.99 -18.92
CA SER A 705 51.24 19.95 -19.68
C SER A 705 49.89 20.43 -20.23
N ALA A 706 49.13 21.21 -19.44
CA ALA A 706 47.88 21.81 -19.90
C ALA A 706 48.08 22.73 -21.10
N VAL A 707 49.06 23.63 -21.02
CA VAL A 707 49.38 24.56 -22.11
C VAL A 707 49.92 23.83 -23.33
N SER A 708 50.79 22.84 -23.12
CA SER A 708 51.35 22.03 -24.21
C SER A 708 50.25 21.30 -24.98
N GLY A 709 49.28 20.71 -24.29
CA GLY A 709 48.14 20.05 -24.92
C GLY A 709 47.29 21.01 -25.75
N HIS A 710 47.05 22.24 -25.28
CA HIS A 710 46.36 23.27 -26.05
C HIS A 710 47.14 23.75 -27.28
N VAL A 711 48.47 23.85 -27.17
CA VAL A 711 49.35 24.14 -28.32
C VAL A 711 49.25 23.01 -29.36
N PHE A 712 49.36 21.74 -28.93
CA PHE A 712 49.27 20.60 -29.86
C PHE A 712 47.89 20.48 -30.51
N SER A 713 46.80 20.68 -29.77
CA SER A 713 45.45 20.73 -30.32
C SER A 713 45.30 21.85 -31.37
N THR A 714 45.92 23.01 -31.11
CA THR A 714 45.90 24.14 -32.05
C THR A 714 46.71 23.83 -33.31
N ARG A 715 47.87 23.18 -33.18
CA ARG A 715 48.67 22.71 -34.32
C ARG A 715 47.93 21.68 -35.17
N GLU A 716 47.25 20.73 -34.54
CA GLU A 716 46.45 19.72 -35.24
C GLU A 716 45.29 20.35 -36.03
N THR A 717 44.55 21.26 -35.39
CA THR A 717 43.47 22.02 -36.05
C THR A 717 44.01 22.81 -37.25
N LEU A 718 45.19 23.43 -37.11
CA LEU A 718 45.84 24.16 -38.19
C LEU A 718 46.25 23.23 -39.34
N ALA A 719 46.76 22.03 -39.02
CA ALA A 719 47.15 21.03 -40.01
C ALA A 719 45.95 20.42 -40.76
N SER A 720 44.82 20.21 -40.09
CA SER A 720 43.60 19.65 -40.69
C SER A 720 42.85 20.66 -41.56
N ASP A 721 42.65 21.87 -41.04
CA ASP A 721 41.72 22.84 -41.63
C ASP A 721 42.43 23.88 -42.50
N GLY A 722 43.75 23.98 -42.39
CA GLY A 722 44.58 24.96 -43.09
C GLY A 722 44.28 26.42 -42.73
N LYS A 723 43.46 26.65 -41.70
CA LYS A 723 43.02 27.97 -41.24
C LYS A 723 43.46 28.21 -39.81
N ILE A 724 44.05 29.39 -39.59
CA ILE A 724 44.41 29.86 -38.25
C ILE A 724 43.15 30.42 -37.58
N ASP A 725 42.72 29.78 -36.49
CA ASP A 725 41.79 30.40 -35.56
C ASP A 725 42.54 31.43 -34.70
N VAL A 726 42.44 32.69 -35.11
CA VAL A 726 43.09 33.83 -34.44
C VAL A 726 42.65 33.95 -32.98
N THR A 727 41.39 33.61 -32.67
CA THR A 727 40.86 33.71 -31.31
C THR A 727 41.42 32.63 -30.40
N LYS A 728 41.40 31.37 -30.84
CA LYS A 728 41.98 30.24 -30.10
C LYS A 728 43.49 30.43 -29.91
N MET A 729 44.20 30.82 -30.97
CA MET A 729 45.65 31.08 -30.93
C MET A 729 46.01 32.22 -29.95
N SER A 730 45.20 33.29 -29.90
CA SER A 730 45.41 34.39 -28.94
C SER A 730 45.22 33.93 -27.50
N THR A 731 44.21 33.10 -27.23
CA THR A 731 43.98 32.51 -25.90
C THR A 731 45.16 31.64 -25.47
N VAL A 732 45.62 30.73 -26.33
CA VAL A 732 46.78 29.86 -26.04
C VAL A 732 48.04 30.70 -25.81
N THR A 733 48.24 31.77 -26.58
CA THR A 733 49.38 32.69 -26.36
C THR A 733 49.34 33.34 -24.97
N ALA A 734 48.16 33.77 -24.51
CA ALA A 734 47.99 34.32 -23.18
C ALA A 734 48.23 33.27 -22.08
N GLU A 735 47.77 32.03 -22.28
CA GLU A 735 47.99 30.91 -21.36
C GLU A 735 49.49 30.52 -21.27
N ILE A 736 50.21 30.50 -22.39
CA ILE A 736 51.66 30.31 -22.43
C ILE A 736 52.36 31.36 -21.58
N LYS A 737 52.00 32.64 -21.78
CA LYS A 737 52.59 33.75 -21.01
C LYS A 737 52.32 33.59 -19.50
N ALA A 738 51.07 33.32 -19.12
CA ALA A 738 50.69 33.12 -17.73
C ALA A 738 51.41 31.89 -17.11
N CYS A 739 51.58 30.81 -17.87
CA CYS A 739 52.35 29.65 -17.44
C CYS A 739 53.82 29.99 -17.23
N LYS A 740 54.46 30.68 -18.19
CA LYS A 740 55.86 31.13 -18.09
C LYS A 740 56.09 31.99 -16.85
N GLU A 741 55.21 32.96 -16.60
CA GLU A 741 55.25 33.83 -15.42
C GLU A 741 55.11 33.03 -14.12
N ARG A 742 54.15 32.09 -14.05
CA ARG A 742 53.95 31.21 -12.89
C ARG A 742 55.19 30.37 -12.60
N VAL A 743 55.72 29.67 -13.60
CA VAL A 743 56.89 28.80 -13.45
C VAL A 743 58.11 29.61 -12.98
N THR A 744 58.33 30.78 -13.60
CA THR A 744 59.43 31.70 -13.23
C THR A 744 59.27 32.22 -11.80
N ALA A 745 58.04 32.54 -11.38
CA ALA A 745 57.76 33.01 -10.02
C ALA A 745 58.07 31.93 -8.98
N ILE A 746 57.71 30.67 -9.24
CA ILE A 746 58.02 29.54 -8.36
C ILE A 746 59.54 29.32 -8.27
N MET A 747 60.26 29.37 -9.41
CA MET A 747 61.72 29.25 -9.42
C MET A 747 62.41 30.35 -8.59
N LYS A 748 61.92 31.60 -8.68
CA LYS A 748 62.48 32.73 -7.90
C LYS A 748 62.29 32.60 -6.39
N GLN A 749 61.34 31.78 -5.94
CA GLN A 749 61.10 31.52 -4.52
C GLN A 749 62.04 30.46 -3.93
N ASP A 750 62.95 29.91 -4.75
CA ASP A 750 63.93 28.87 -4.36
C ASP A 750 63.27 27.65 -3.70
N LYS A 751 62.08 27.27 -4.20
CA LYS A 751 61.27 26.16 -3.67
C LYS A 751 61.65 24.79 -4.24
N ILE A 752 62.54 24.74 -5.23
CA ILE A 752 62.98 23.51 -5.91
C ILE A 752 64.47 23.35 -5.65
N HIS A 753 64.86 22.26 -4.98
CA HIS A 753 66.22 22.07 -4.51
C HIS A 753 67.01 21.03 -5.31
N GLU A 754 66.35 20.07 -5.96
CA GLU A 754 67.02 19.05 -6.75
C GLU A 754 67.51 19.62 -8.09
N GLU A 755 68.81 19.46 -8.36
CA GLU A 755 69.47 20.02 -9.55
C GLU A 755 68.83 19.54 -10.86
N ASN A 756 68.45 18.25 -10.93
CA ASN A 756 67.76 17.68 -12.08
C ASN A 756 66.38 18.30 -12.33
N ASP A 757 65.63 18.61 -11.26
CA ASP A 757 64.33 19.25 -11.37
C ASP A 757 64.46 20.71 -11.79
N VAL A 758 65.45 21.44 -11.26
CA VAL A 758 65.77 22.80 -11.69
C VAL A 758 66.08 22.83 -13.19
N LEU A 759 66.94 21.93 -13.67
CA LEU A 759 67.25 21.80 -15.10
C LEU A 759 65.99 21.49 -15.92
N ARG A 760 65.16 20.53 -15.47
CA ARG A 760 63.90 20.17 -16.14
C ARG A 760 62.94 21.36 -16.25
N VAL A 761 62.80 22.15 -15.18
CA VAL A 761 61.93 23.33 -15.17
C VAL A 761 62.46 24.42 -16.10
N GLN A 762 63.79 24.59 -16.19
CA GLN A 762 64.40 25.49 -17.17
C GLN A 762 64.08 25.05 -18.61
N TYR A 763 64.14 23.74 -18.91
CA TYR A 763 63.69 23.21 -20.21
C TYR A 763 62.21 23.49 -20.51
N PHE A 764 61.33 23.47 -19.50
CA PHE A 764 59.93 23.88 -19.70
C PHE A 764 59.79 25.35 -20.08
N ILE A 765 60.53 26.25 -19.42
CA ILE A 765 60.54 27.68 -19.76
C ILE A 765 60.98 27.88 -21.22
N HIS A 766 62.06 27.21 -21.62
CA HIS A 766 62.57 27.23 -22.99
C HIS A 766 61.55 26.71 -24.01
N THR A 767 60.89 25.60 -23.71
CA THR A 767 59.85 25.06 -24.58
C THR A 767 58.66 26.01 -24.70
N LEU A 768 58.22 26.62 -23.58
CA LEU A 768 57.16 27.64 -23.59
C LEU A 768 57.56 28.88 -24.41
N GLN A 769 58.83 29.28 -24.40
CA GLN A 769 59.34 30.38 -25.23
C GLN A 769 59.24 30.03 -26.72
N VAL A 770 59.58 28.80 -27.12
CA VAL A 770 59.40 28.33 -28.51
C VAL A 770 57.92 28.34 -28.90
N PHE A 771 57.03 27.80 -28.06
CA PHE A 771 55.59 27.83 -28.32
C PHE A 771 55.07 29.27 -28.44
N GLN A 772 55.54 30.18 -27.59
CA GLN A 772 55.15 31.58 -27.65
C GLN A 772 55.60 32.21 -28.98
N ALA A 773 56.84 31.95 -29.43
CA ALA A 773 57.35 32.47 -30.69
C ALA A 773 56.56 31.95 -31.90
N GLU A 774 56.23 30.65 -31.91
CA GLU A 774 55.41 30.02 -32.94
C GLU A 774 54.00 30.64 -33.01
N CYS A 775 53.31 30.76 -31.86
CA CYS A 775 51.99 31.36 -31.82
C CYS A 775 52.02 32.83 -32.27
N LEU A 776 53.03 33.61 -31.85
CA LEU A 776 53.18 35.01 -32.27
C LEU A 776 53.49 35.15 -33.76
N ALA A 777 54.28 34.24 -34.34
CA ALA A 777 54.54 34.20 -35.79
C ALA A 777 53.24 33.94 -36.57
N HIS A 778 52.46 32.93 -36.16
CA HIS A 778 51.15 32.66 -36.76
C HIS A 778 50.16 33.83 -36.62
N LEU A 779 50.18 34.54 -35.50
CA LEU A 779 49.38 35.75 -35.27
C LEU A 779 49.93 36.99 -35.99
N LYS A 780 51.11 36.90 -36.63
CA LYS A 780 51.84 38.01 -37.24
C LYS A 780 52.13 39.16 -36.27
N ALA A 781 52.27 38.83 -34.99
CA ALA A 781 52.55 39.77 -33.90
C ALA A 781 54.06 40.02 -33.76
N TRP A 782 54.67 40.52 -34.82
CA TRP A 782 56.14 40.61 -34.98
C TRP A 782 56.84 41.47 -33.93
N ASP A 783 56.21 42.54 -33.46
CA ASP A 783 56.76 43.40 -32.40
C ASP A 783 56.89 42.64 -31.07
N GLN A 784 55.88 41.83 -30.73
CA GLN A 784 55.89 41.01 -29.52
C GLN A 784 56.89 39.85 -29.64
N LEU A 785 57.07 39.30 -30.85
CA LEU A 785 58.07 38.27 -31.10
C LEU A 785 59.49 38.84 -30.94
N SER A 786 59.74 40.04 -31.45
CA SER A 786 61.04 40.72 -31.27
C SER A 786 61.35 40.96 -29.79
N GLN A 787 60.36 41.42 -29.01
CA GLN A 787 60.49 41.57 -27.56
C GLN A 787 60.77 40.23 -26.86
N LEU A 788 60.10 39.15 -27.28
CA LEU A 788 60.36 37.82 -26.76
C LEU A 788 61.80 37.39 -27.03
N VAL A 789 62.35 37.63 -28.22
CA VAL A 789 63.75 37.30 -28.54
C VAL A 789 64.72 38.09 -27.63
N GLU A 790 64.47 39.38 -27.39
CA GLU A 790 65.26 40.18 -26.45
C GLU A 790 65.27 39.60 -25.03
N GLU A 791 64.16 39.02 -24.56
CA GLU A 791 64.11 38.29 -23.28
C GLU A 791 64.98 37.02 -23.30
N ILE A 792 64.92 36.23 -24.38
CA ILE A 792 65.55 34.90 -24.46
C ILE A 792 67.08 34.98 -24.58
N VAL A 793 67.61 36.02 -25.23
CA VAL A 793 69.07 36.26 -25.39
C VAL A 793 69.82 36.22 -24.04
N ASN A 794 69.15 36.59 -22.95
CA ASN A 794 69.72 36.61 -21.61
C ASN A 794 69.54 35.29 -20.82
N SER A 795 69.02 34.22 -21.43
CA SER A 795 68.63 32.98 -20.74
C SER A 795 69.74 31.93 -20.57
N GLY A 796 70.99 32.27 -20.90
CA GLY A 796 72.16 31.42 -20.66
C GLY A 796 72.31 30.24 -21.64
N PRO A 797 73.27 29.33 -21.40
CA PRO A 797 73.69 28.31 -22.37
C PRO A 797 72.64 27.22 -22.66
N LEU A 798 71.67 27.01 -21.76
CA LEU A 798 70.57 26.04 -21.99
C LEU A 798 69.59 26.47 -23.09
N ALA A 799 69.63 27.75 -23.49
CA ALA A 799 68.74 28.31 -24.49
C ALA A 799 69.15 28.01 -25.94
N LEU A 800 70.27 27.31 -26.20
CA LEU A 800 70.77 27.09 -27.55
C LEU A 800 69.73 26.44 -28.48
N SER A 801 69.10 25.34 -28.03
CA SER A 801 68.04 24.67 -28.78
C SER A 801 66.80 25.55 -29.00
N THR A 802 66.50 26.46 -28.05
CA THR A 802 65.44 27.46 -28.15
C THR A 802 65.75 28.49 -29.23
N TYR A 803 66.98 29.00 -29.28
CA TYR A 803 67.44 29.91 -30.32
C TYR A 803 67.26 29.28 -31.69
N GLU A 804 67.64 28.01 -31.81
CA GLU A 804 67.53 27.26 -33.06
C GLU A 804 66.08 27.11 -33.52
N ALA A 805 65.19 26.68 -32.62
CA ALA A 805 63.78 26.53 -32.96
C ALA A 805 63.14 27.86 -33.39
N ILE A 806 63.45 28.97 -32.71
CA ILE A 806 62.91 30.29 -33.05
C ILE A 806 63.47 30.80 -34.38
N ALA A 807 64.77 30.61 -34.64
CA ALA A 807 65.37 30.95 -35.91
C ALA A 807 64.72 30.17 -37.06
N ASP A 808 64.47 28.87 -36.88
CA ASP A 808 63.80 28.03 -37.87
C ASP A 808 62.33 28.46 -38.09
N ILE A 809 61.58 28.80 -37.04
CA ILE A 809 60.21 29.34 -37.13
C ILE A 809 60.19 30.62 -37.97
N LEU A 810 61.06 31.57 -37.65
CA LEU A 810 61.16 32.86 -38.35
C LEU A 810 61.58 32.69 -39.81
N TRP A 811 62.50 31.77 -40.08
CA TRP A 811 63.01 31.51 -41.42
C TRP A 811 62.00 30.78 -42.31
N ALA A 812 61.21 29.86 -41.74
CA ALA A 812 60.18 29.14 -42.47
C ALA A 812 58.97 30.02 -42.83
N ASP A 813 58.68 31.05 -42.04
CA ASP A 813 57.54 31.95 -42.25
C ASP A 813 57.83 33.01 -43.33
N LYS A 814 57.17 32.85 -44.50
CA LYS A 814 57.32 33.75 -45.65
C LYS A 814 56.75 35.15 -45.42
N ASP A 815 55.85 35.31 -44.45
CA ASP A 815 55.23 36.58 -44.10
C ASP A 815 56.06 37.38 -43.08
N CYS A 816 57.18 36.82 -42.59
CA CYS A 816 58.07 37.50 -41.66
C CYS A 816 58.73 38.74 -42.30
N PRO A 817 58.56 39.95 -41.72
CA PRO A 817 59.22 41.14 -42.21
C PRO A 817 60.75 41.01 -42.15
N ILE A 818 61.43 41.38 -43.24
CA ILE A 818 62.89 41.22 -43.37
C ILE A 818 63.65 41.91 -42.22
N ASN A 819 63.16 43.06 -41.72
CA ASN A 819 63.75 43.76 -40.58
C ASN A 819 63.62 42.97 -39.27
N VAL A 820 62.53 42.25 -39.07
CA VAL A 820 62.28 41.42 -37.89
C VAL A 820 63.13 40.15 -37.97
N LEU A 821 63.12 39.48 -39.13
CA LEU A 821 63.96 38.30 -39.39
C LEU A 821 65.44 38.62 -39.16
N TYR A 822 65.94 39.70 -39.75
CA TYR A 822 67.31 40.17 -39.56
C TYR A 822 67.61 40.48 -38.09
N GLY A 823 66.78 41.30 -37.43
CA GLY A 823 67.02 41.73 -36.05
C GLY A 823 67.01 40.57 -35.06
N CYS A 824 66.09 39.62 -35.22
CA CYS A 824 66.01 38.44 -34.36
C CYS A 824 67.18 37.48 -34.62
N LEU A 825 67.51 37.16 -35.87
CA LEU A 825 68.65 36.29 -36.18
C LEU A 825 69.97 36.89 -35.70
N GLU A 826 70.17 38.20 -35.85
CA GLU A 826 71.35 38.90 -35.33
C GLU A 826 71.44 38.83 -33.81
N ALA A 827 70.31 39.00 -33.10
CA ALA A 827 70.25 38.90 -31.64
C ALA A 827 70.56 37.47 -31.14
N LEU A 828 69.95 36.46 -31.77
CA LEU A 828 70.17 35.04 -31.45
C LEU A 828 71.62 34.61 -31.74
N LEU A 829 72.20 35.09 -32.85
CA LEU A 829 73.59 34.80 -33.23
C LEU A 829 74.57 35.36 -32.20
N ARG A 830 74.38 36.63 -31.78
CA ARG A 830 75.21 37.26 -30.75
C ARG A 830 75.11 36.53 -29.42
N ALA A 831 73.90 36.19 -28.99
CA ALA A 831 73.68 35.42 -27.77
C ALA A 831 74.43 34.08 -27.80
N SER A 832 74.36 33.36 -28.92
CA SER A 832 75.02 32.07 -29.09
C SER A 832 76.55 32.17 -29.02
N LEU A 833 77.11 33.27 -29.53
CA LEU A 833 78.55 33.56 -29.44
C LEU A 833 78.97 33.95 -28.01
N ASP A 834 78.19 34.78 -27.33
CA ASP A 834 78.48 35.25 -25.97
C ASP A 834 78.49 34.09 -24.95
N HIS A 835 77.67 33.06 -25.16
CA HIS A 835 77.57 31.89 -24.28
C HIS A 835 78.56 30.75 -24.61
N ASN A 836 79.45 30.89 -25.60
CA ASN A 836 80.49 29.92 -25.99
C ASN A 836 79.98 28.49 -26.29
N TYR A 837 78.72 28.34 -26.71
CA TYR A 837 78.10 27.07 -27.04
C TYR A 837 77.32 27.24 -28.34
N LEU A 838 77.83 26.70 -29.45
CA LEU A 838 77.33 27.00 -30.79
C LEU A 838 77.45 25.76 -31.69
N SER A 839 76.33 25.34 -32.29
CA SER A 839 76.38 24.39 -33.41
C SER A 839 76.98 25.08 -34.64
N VAL A 840 78.15 24.62 -35.08
CA VAL A 840 78.87 25.22 -36.23
C VAL A 840 78.03 25.14 -37.51
N GLU A 841 77.29 24.04 -37.68
CA GLU A 841 76.39 23.87 -38.82
C GLU A 841 75.27 24.92 -38.82
N LYS A 842 74.59 25.14 -37.70
CA LYS A 842 73.46 26.09 -37.66
C LYS A 842 73.93 27.54 -37.69
N PHE A 843 75.04 27.84 -37.03
CA PHE A 843 75.74 29.12 -37.15
C PHE A 843 75.98 29.49 -38.59
N SER A 844 76.52 28.56 -39.38
CA SER A 844 76.83 28.81 -40.79
C SER A 844 75.59 29.17 -41.61
N ARG A 845 74.45 28.51 -41.34
CA ARG A 845 73.17 28.79 -42.01
C ARG A 845 72.61 30.16 -41.61
N TRP A 846 72.61 30.51 -40.33
CA TRP A 846 72.12 31.83 -39.86
C TRP A 846 73.00 32.97 -40.35
N LEU A 847 74.32 32.75 -40.39
CA LEU A 847 75.26 33.73 -40.92
C LEU A 847 75.07 33.93 -42.43
N ARG A 848 74.89 32.85 -43.21
CA ARG A 848 74.52 32.94 -44.62
C ARG A 848 73.24 33.75 -44.80
N ALA A 849 72.21 33.45 -44.01
CA ALA A 849 70.94 34.16 -44.02
C ALA A 849 71.11 35.66 -43.79
N ILE A 850 71.80 36.05 -42.71
CA ILE A 850 72.09 37.44 -42.37
C ILE A 850 72.87 38.13 -43.49
N CYS A 851 73.96 37.52 -43.96
CA CYS A 851 74.77 38.06 -45.05
C CYS A 851 73.97 38.24 -46.34
N THR A 852 73.10 37.28 -46.69
CA THR A 852 72.25 37.36 -47.89
C THR A 852 71.27 38.53 -47.79
N ILE A 853 70.64 38.72 -46.63
CA ILE A 853 69.69 39.82 -46.39
C ILE A 853 70.40 41.18 -46.46
N ILE A 854 71.56 41.31 -45.80
CA ILE A 854 72.34 42.56 -45.77
C ILE A 854 72.84 42.90 -47.18
N LEU A 855 73.43 41.94 -47.88
CA LEU A 855 74.00 42.16 -49.21
C LEU A 855 72.92 42.49 -50.26
N ALA A 856 71.70 41.98 -50.12
CA ALA A 856 70.58 42.33 -50.99
C ALA A 856 70.19 43.81 -50.92
N ARG A 857 70.40 44.49 -49.78
CA ARG A 857 70.16 45.94 -49.62
C ARG A 857 71.28 46.78 -50.26
N ASN A 858 72.50 46.23 -50.30
CA ASN A 858 73.68 46.75 -50.99
C ASN A 858 74.03 48.22 -50.68
N THR A 859 73.81 48.69 -49.45
CA THR A 859 74.34 49.99 -49.00
C THR A 859 75.79 49.85 -48.54
N PRO A 860 76.59 50.94 -48.50
CA PRO A 860 77.95 50.90 -47.94
C PRO A 860 78.00 50.38 -46.50
N GLU A 861 77.08 50.84 -45.65
CA GLU A 861 77.00 50.40 -44.26
C GLU A 861 76.66 48.91 -44.15
N ASP A 862 75.78 48.41 -45.02
CA ASP A 862 75.41 47.00 -45.10
C ASP A 862 76.59 46.14 -45.55
N ARG A 863 77.32 46.53 -46.61
CA ARG A 863 78.50 45.77 -47.08
C ARG A 863 79.60 45.71 -46.03
N VAL A 864 79.82 46.78 -45.27
CA VAL A 864 80.77 46.79 -44.14
C VAL A 864 80.35 45.83 -43.01
N LYS A 865 79.05 45.72 -42.73
CA LYS A 865 78.55 44.74 -41.76
C LYS A 865 78.67 43.30 -42.28
N ALA A 866 78.31 43.06 -43.54
CA ALA A 866 78.35 41.74 -44.16
C ALA A 866 79.79 41.16 -44.18
N ILE A 867 80.80 41.97 -44.52
CA ILE A 867 82.20 41.50 -44.47
C ILE A 867 82.64 41.18 -43.04
N GLY A 868 82.15 41.93 -42.05
CA GLY A 868 82.39 41.61 -40.64
C GLY A 868 81.86 40.22 -40.23
N TYR A 869 80.67 39.84 -40.71
CA TYR A 869 80.16 38.48 -40.50
C TYR A 869 80.97 37.42 -41.25
N VAL A 870 81.42 37.69 -42.47
CA VAL A 870 82.29 36.75 -43.20
C VAL A 870 83.62 36.52 -42.45
N GLU A 871 84.20 37.57 -41.87
CA GLU A 871 85.41 37.46 -41.03
C GLU A 871 85.14 36.69 -39.73
N GLN A 872 83.96 36.86 -39.12
CA GLN A 872 83.54 36.03 -37.99
C GLN A 872 83.39 34.56 -38.41
N ALA A 873 82.81 34.28 -39.58
CA ALA A 873 82.72 32.92 -40.11
C ALA A 873 84.10 32.31 -40.34
N LEU A 874 85.04 33.07 -40.88
CA LEU A 874 86.45 32.66 -41.03
C LEU A 874 87.09 32.28 -39.71
N THR A 875 86.85 33.07 -38.67
CA THR A 875 87.34 32.76 -37.32
C THR A 875 86.77 31.42 -36.85
N VAL A 876 85.46 31.18 -37.03
CA VAL A 876 84.84 29.90 -36.65
C VAL A 876 85.37 28.72 -37.51
N ILE A 877 85.58 28.92 -38.82
CA ILE A 877 86.18 27.92 -39.71
C ILE A 877 87.58 27.53 -39.20
N GLU A 878 88.43 28.50 -38.87
CA GLU A 878 89.78 28.27 -38.37
C GLU A 878 89.80 27.48 -37.05
N HIS A 879 88.85 27.74 -36.15
CA HIS A 879 88.75 27.04 -34.86
C HIS A 879 88.09 25.66 -34.95
N SER A 880 87.30 25.40 -36.00
CA SER A 880 86.54 24.15 -36.17
C SER A 880 87.09 23.19 -37.21
N ASP A 881 88.13 23.55 -37.97
CA ASP A 881 88.56 22.77 -39.14
C ASP A 881 89.01 21.34 -38.81
N ASP A 882 89.66 21.16 -37.64
CA ASP A 882 90.13 19.86 -37.14
C ASP A 882 89.17 19.23 -36.09
N SER A 883 87.96 19.77 -35.92
CA SER A 883 86.99 19.27 -34.95
C SER A 883 86.07 18.18 -35.54
N ASP A 884 85.35 17.46 -34.67
CA ASP A 884 84.31 16.50 -35.09
C ASP A 884 83.09 17.18 -35.75
N GLU A 885 82.94 18.50 -35.61
CA GLU A 885 81.90 19.33 -36.26
C GLU A 885 82.53 20.44 -37.12
N PRO A 886 83.13 20.10 -38.27
CA PRO A 886 83.76 21.08 -39.13
C PRO A 886 82.72 21.98 -39.81
N TYR A 887 83.08 23.23 -40.08
CA TYR A 887 82.22 24.15 -40.81
C TYR A 887 81.74 23.55 -42.15
N PRO A 888 80.43 23.54 -42.47
CA PRO A 888 79.92 22.78 -43.61
C PRO A 888 80.56 23.20 -44.94
N MET A 889 80.95 22.22 -45.76
CA MET A 889 81.71 22.47 -47.00
C MET A 889 80.94 23.36 -47.98
N ASP A 890 79.64 23.14 -48.14
CA ASP A 890 78.79 23.95 -49.04
C ASP A 890 78.72 25.41 -48.58
N GLU A 891 78.80 25.64 -47.26
CA GLU A 891 78.82 26.97 -46.66
C GLU A 891 80.16 27.66 -46.90
N ARG A 892 81.29 26.94 -46.80
CA ARG A 892 82.62 27.46 -47.18
C ARG A 892 82.68 27.86 -48.65
N GLN A 893 82.13 27.03 -49.53
CA GLN A 893 82.07 27.32 -50.97
C GLN A 893 81.20 28.53 -51.28
N TRP A 894 80.06 28.66 -50.59
CA TRP A 894 79.21 29.84 -50.70
C TRP A 894 79.89 31.10 -50.18
N LEU A 895 80.53 31.07 -49.02
CA LEU A 895 81.30 32.21 -48.50
C LEU A 895 82.38 32.65 -49.50
N LEU A 896 83.13 31.69 -50.07
CA LEU A 896 84.13 31.98 -51.09
C LEU A 896 83.52 32.69 -52.31
N ALA A 897 82.44 32.13 -52.85
CA ALA A 897 81.77 32.68 -54.02
C ALA A 897 81.19 34.07 -53.74
N THR A 898 80.51 34.24 -52.61
CA THR A 898 79.91 35.51 -52.17
C THR A 898 80.99 36.57 -51.96
N SER A 899 82.07 36.25 -51.23
CA SER A 899 83.15 37.21 -50.99
C SER A 899 83.86 37.64 -52.27
N TYR A 900 84.12 36.70 -53.19
CA TYR A 900 84.72 37.03 -54.48
C TYR A 900 83.79 37.89 -55.35
N ASN A 901 82.51 37.51 -55.46
CA ASN A 901 81.53 38.21 -56.28
C ASN A 901 81.27 39.63 -55.74
N THR A 902 81.06 39.79 -54.43
CA THR A 902 80.89 41.11 -53.81
C THR A 902 82.16 41.96 -53.93
N GLY A 903 83.35 41.37 -53.79
CA GLY A 903 84.62 42.07 -54.05
C GLY A 903 84.75 42.56 -55.49
N ALA A 904 84.34 41.74 -56.47
CA ALA A 904 84.30 42.11 -57.87
C ALA A 904 83.25 43.20 -58.15
N GLU A 905 82.06 43.14 -57.54
CA GLU A 905 81.04 44.20 -57.64
C GLU A 905 81.55 45.54 -57.08
N CYS A 906 82.19 45.52 -55.90
CA CYS A 906 82.80 46.70 -55.30
C CYS A 906 83.92 47.29 -56.19
N LEU A 907 84.72 46.43 -56.83
CA LEU A 907 85.74 46.85 -57.80
C LEU A 907 85.12 47.56 -59.01
N HIS A 908 84.06 46.97 -59.60
CA HIS A 908 83.35 47.61 -60.71
C HIS A 908 82.70 48.94 -60.28
N GLY A 909 82.24 49.02 -59.03
CA GLY A 909 81.73 50.24 -58.39
C GLY A 909 82.81 51.24 -57.93
N SER A 910 84.10 50.99 -58.17
CA SER A 910 85.24 51.82 -57.73
C SER A 910 85.36 52.00 -56.20
N MET A 911 84.78 51.10 -55.41
CA MET A 911 84.86 51.08 -53.95
C MET A 911 86.06 50.24 -53.52
N LEU A 912 87.26 50.81 -53.69
CA LEU A 912 88.54 50.10 -53.65
C LEU A 912 88.85 49.48 -52.28
N ASP A 913 88.60 50.21 -51.20
CA ASP A 913 88.86 49.74 -49.84
C ASP A 913 87.95 48.55 -49.45
N GLU A 914 86.68 48.62 -49.85
CA GLU A 914 85.74 47.51 -49.65
C GLU A 914 86.12 46.30 -50.53
N ALA A 915 86.39 46.52 -51.81
CA ALA A 915 86.80 45.47 -52.75
C ALA A 915 88.04 44.73 -52.26
N LYS A 916 89.02 45.46 -51.73
CA LYS A 916 90.23 44.92 -51.11
C LYS A 916 89.89 43.93 -49.98
N ARG A 917 89.10 44.38 -49.01
CA ARG A 917 88.74 43.57 -47.83
C ARG A 917 88.00 42.29 -48.21
N TRP A 918 87.08 42.37 -49.18
CA TRP A 918 86.35 41.22 -49.72
C TRP A 918 87.25 40.22 -50.46
N PHE A 919 88.19 40.69 -51.28
CA PHE A 919 89.16 39.81 -51.94
C PHE A 919 90.13 39.14 -50.96
N GLU A 920 90.58 39.86 -49.93
CA GLU A 920 91.42 39.31 -48.86
C GLU A 920 90.68 38.18 -48.11
N ALA A 921 89.44 38.41 -47.69
CA ALA A 921 88.60 37.38 -47.07
C ALA A 921 88.43 36.16 -48.00
N SER A 922 88.11 36.36 -49.29
CA SER A 922 87.97 35.26 -50.25
C SER A 922 89.25 34.42 -50.43
N THR A 923 90.42 35.08 -50.39
CA THR A 923 91.73 34.40 -50.49
C THR A 923 92.01 33.54 -49.26
N ILE A 924 91.60 34.00 -48.07
CA ILE A 924 91.73 33.22 -46.83
C ILE A 924 90.81 32.00 -46.88
N ILE A 925 89.54 32.16 -47.30
CA ILE A 925 88.56 31.08 -47.41
C ILE A 925 89.05 29.96 -48.34
N CYS A 926 89.81 30.28 -49.40
CA CYS A 926 90.37 29.29 -50.31
C CYS A 926 91.17 28.18 -49.62
N ARG A 927 91.79 28.44 -48.47
CA ARG A 927 92.56 27.43 -47.71
C ARG A 927 91.69 26.27 -47.24
N PHE A 928 90.40 26.53 -47.05
CA PHE A 928 89.44 25.62 -46.40
C PHE A 928 88.50 24.92 -47.38
N VAL A 929 88.72 25.04 -48.70
CA VAL A 929 87.91 24.39 -49.75
C VAL A 929 88.74 23.53 -50.71
N PRO A 930 88.18 22.42 -51.26
CA PRO A 930 88.85 21.60 -52.26
C PRO A 930 89.26 22.40 -53.51
N GLY A 931 90.48 22.18 -54.00
CA GLY A 931 91.05 22.96 -55.12
C GLY A 931 91.40 24.41 -54.74
N GLY A 932 91.53 24.70 -53.45
CA GLY A 932 91.78 26.03 -52.90
C GLY A 932 92.98 26.78 -53.48
N ARG A 933 94.10 26.08 -53.77
CA ARG A 933 95.32 26.70 -54.34
C ARG A 933 95.06 27.32 -55.71
N ASP A 934 94.50 26.55 -56.64
CA ASP A 934 94.20 27.03 -58.00
C ASP A 934 93.15 28.16 -57.99
N ARG A 935 92.20 28.12 -57.04
CA ARG A 935 91.22 29.19 -56.85
C ARG A 935 91.87 30.46 -56.27
N ALA A 936 92.75 30.32 -55.28
CA ALA A 936 93.48 31.44 -54.69
C ALA A 936 94.39 32.14 -55.70
N GLU A 937 95.04 31.40 -56.61
CA GLU A 937 95.84 31.99 -57.70
C GLU A 937 94.98 32.86 -58.61
N LYS A 938 93.80 32.40 -59.04
CA LYS A 938 92.86 33.19 -59.86
C LYS A 938 92.35 34.45 -59.15
N ILE A 939 92.03 34.33 -57.87
CA ILE A 939 91.62 35.47 -57.05
C ILE A 939 92.78 36.45 -56.90
N SER A 940 93.99 35.96 -56.67
CA SER A 940 95.21 36.76 -56.55
C SER A 940 95.57 37.48 -57.85
N GLU A 941 95.41 36.86 -59.02
CA GLU A 941 95.57 37.52 -60.32
C GLU A 941 94.59 38.69 -60.47
N THR A 942 93.32 38.47 -60.13
CA THR A 942 92.26 39.50 -60.19
C THR A 942 92.51 40.63 -59.18
N TYR A 943 92.97 40.30 -57.97
CA TYR A 943 93.32 41.24 -56.91
C TYR A 943 94.60 42.03 -57.23
N THR A 944 95.61 41.39 -57.85
CA THR A 944 96.85 42.03 -58.32
C THR A 944 96.55 43.02 -59.45
N HIS A 945 95.60 42.67 -60.34
CA HIS A 945 95.10 43.59 -61.35
C HIS A 945 94.41 44.83 -60.72
N LEU A 946 93.61 44.65 -59.66
CA LEU A 946 93.02 45.76 -58.88
C LEU A 946 94.10 46.66 -58.25
N LEU A 947 95.09 46.09 -57.56
CA LEU A 947 96.20 46.83 -56.93
C LEU A 947 97.05 47.58 -57.96
N SER A 948 97.32 46.97 -59.13
CA SER A 948 98.09 47.60 -60.21
C SER A 948 97.37 48.77 -60.87
N ARG A 949 96.03 48.78 -60.86
CA ARG A 949 95.20 49.78 -61.55
C ARG A 949 94.82 50.96 -60.64
N TYR A 950 94.83 50.78 -59.31
CA TYR A 950 94.28 51.76 -58.37
C TYR A 950 94.99 51.92 -57.01
N GLY A 951 96.11 51.23 -56.74
CA GLY A 951 96.86 51.43 -55.49
C GLY A 951 97.46 52.86 -55.39
N PRO A 952 97.57 53.46 -54.18
CA PRO A 952 98.30 54.70 -54.02
C PRO A 952 99.76 54.45 -54.39
N LYS A 953 100.30 55.26 -55.30
CA LYS A 953 101.73 55.22 -55.63
C LYS A 953 102.59 55.55 -54.42
#